data_AF-A0A662YHF1-F1
#
_entry.id   AF-A0A662YHF1-F1
#
_cell.length_a   1.000
_cell.length_b   1.000
_cell.length_c   1.000
_cell.angle_alpha   90.00
_cell.angle_beta   90.00
_cell.angle_gamma   90.00
#
_symmetry.space_group_name_H-M   'P 1'
#
loop_
_entity.id
_entity.type
_entity.pdbx_description
1 polymer ?
#
loop_
_entity_poly.entity_id
_entity_poly.type
_entity_poly.pdbx_seq_one_letter_code
_entity_poly.pdbx_strand_id
1 'polypeptide(L)'
;MALTHVADRFRRMPENGGLYRGLFARFVFAHDHVAALDPQSKPKRQYCYSLVRFVKLLRRKPLLERLARSEKVISTINNLHFRLDGVFESVGLGDTPKMTQWKTEWAAGCADQCQQLTDLIQGTPGRPGATSRMLVKEMRSHKRMKEMLMDLFVELEGNQANQLRPLKQATLDRILTYVQSQPDVPEFIPRLFDWYISKKDVTLAAEPFGNGTYGAVSRGTWCHDGVDQDVVVKTLYLEASDAAEGPFLDLLDFWSKLPPHPSILKLYGGCHLSTPPYFVCEEAFGGNIVDFLAKEENKSKFWPMFLHVAEGLQFLRDQKIVHGNLKGSNILVGDLNSVKLLDFGCSSIRTVSAGLSQKSAEAQNNTVRWKPKEILQEEDPRFESDIYSLGMCMIEALTVEAPFAEMLDDQEVIDFIIRGGSHPRPDGLMDGVWTFISQLCAVNYGDRPNIDAVIQQIGQFLVEGDTIQLNSLDTKNEEVIETFAATTCPECDSSAAVEDSFCRYCGYCVLVSVETSQPESIKLDTLTKYLREALRGNEVWQKLFEVGLALQDLHGQRIFHGDLKPTNILVGRDGRTKLTGFKFSGKVDELAKYPVARLPDSFRWQAPELLAGEKPSLASDVYALGMCFLHAVSGQPPWGMGITDEASKRLVLKQHFIPPRPEGFSDEQWDLITGMCLFPPDERLVVRDVVLQLERFLATKPAPEWSIAEDEIDSDESEYCAGTRFVSRHSGMWMGSAVAIEK
;
A
#
# COMPACT_ATOMS: atom_id res chain seq x y z
N MET A 1 32.17 -10.17 -21.48
CA MET A 1 32.98 -8.97 -21.10
C MET A 1 32.79 -8.50 -19.67
N ALA A 2 31.57 -8.39 -19.12
CA ALA A 2 31.41 -7.88 -17.76
C ALA A 2 32.12 -8.75 -16.70
N LEU A 3 32.12 -10.08 -16.85
CA LEU A 3 32.63 -11.06 -15.88
C LEU A 3 34.17 -11.16 -15.78
N THR A 4 34.92 -10.77 -16.82
CA THR A 4 36.39 -11.00 -16.90
C THR A 4 37.22 -10.13 -15.96
N HIS A 5 36.65 -9.08 -15.35
CA HIS A 5 37.35 -8.16 -14.43
C HIS A 5 36.58 -7.89 -13.13
N VAL A 6 35.62 -8.75 -12.79
CA VAL A 6 34.74 -8.56 -11.62
C VAL A 6 35.45 -8.93 -10.33
N ALA A 7 36.20 -10.04 -10.34
CA ALA A 7 36.87 -10.57 -9.16
C ALA A 7 37.87 -9.57 -8.53
N ASP A 8 38.56 -8.79 -9.38
CA ASP A 8 39.46 -7.73 -8.92
C ASP A 8 38.77 -6.64 -8.09
N ARG A 9 37.46 -6.44 -8.31
CA ARG A 9 36.68 -5.43 -7.60
C ARG A 9 36.32 -5.86 -6.18
N PHE A 10 36.41 -7.15 -5.83
CA PHE A 10 36.13 -7.63 -4.48
C PHE A 10 37.08 -7.03 -3.45
N ARG A 11 38.32 -6.71 -3.86
CA ARG A 11 39.31 -6.01 -3.01
C ARG A 11 38.87 -4.62 -2.55
N ARG A 12 37.86 -4.02 -3.19
CA ARG A 12 37.34 -2.69 -2.81
C ARG A 12 36.47 -2.72 -1.56
N MET A 13 35.83 -3.86 -1.29
CA MET A 13 34.91 -4.11 -0.17
C MET A 13 35.16 -5.54 0.35
N PRO A 14 36.30 -5.75 1.04
CA PRO A 14 36.74 -7.08 1.48
C PRO A 14 35.77 -7.77 2.45
N GLU A 15 35.01 -6.99 3.22
CA GLU A 15 33.97 -7.46 4.16
C GLU A 15 32.86 -8.25 3.46
N ASN A 16 32.64 -7.99 2.17
CA ASN A 16 31.67 -8.70 1.36
C ASN A 16 32.31 -9.79 0.50
N GLY A 17 33.61 -10.03 0.65
CA GLY A 17 34.42 -10.83 -0.26
C GLY A 17 33.94 -12.28 -0.38
N GLY A 18 33.59 -12.93 0.73
CA GLY A 18 33.04 -14.29 0.73
C GLY A 18 31.71 -14.36 -0.02
N LEU A 19 30.78 -13.49 0.36
CA LEU A 19 29.44 -13.38 -0.26
C LEU A 19 29.52 -13.09 -1.77
N TYR A 20 30.39 -12.15 -2.17
CA TYR A 20 30.60 -11.82 -3.59
C TYR A 20 31.20 -12.96 -4.39
N ARG A 21 32.12 -13.74 -3.81
CA ARG A 21 32.71 -14.91 -4.47
C ARG A 21 31.67 -16.00 -4.70
N GLY A 22 30.85 -16.31 -3.69
CA GLY A 22 29.77 -17.29 -3.80
C GLY A 22 28.79 -16.92 -4.92
N LEU A 23 28.31 -15.67 -4.93
CA LEU A 23 27.41 -15.18 -5.97
C LEU A 23 28.07 -15.15 -7.37
N PHE A 24 29.31 -14.69 -7.47
CA PHE A 24 30.05 -14.66 -8.73
C PHE A 24 30.30 -16.06 -9.31
N ALA A 25 30.61 -17.05 -8.46
CA ALA A 25 30.81 -18.43 -8.88
C ALA A 25 29.55 -19.04 -9.52
N ARG A 26 28.36 -18.58 -9.11
CA ARG A 26 27.07 -18.96 -9.70
C ARG A 26 26.83 -18.26 -11.05
N PHE A 27 27.12 -16.96 -11.15
CA PHE A 27 27.07 -16.24 -12.43
C PHE A 27 27.96 -16.90 -13.48
N VAL A 28 29.22 -17.20 -13.14
CA VAL A 28 30.16 -17.86 -14.06
C VAL A 28 29.63 -19.23 -14.51
N PHE A 29 29.04 -20.00 -13.61
CA PHE A 29 28.52 -21.33 -13.91
C PHE A 29 27.34 -21.32 -14.89
N ALA A 30 26.38 -20.43 -14.68
CA ALA A 30 25.22 -20.32 -15.56
C ALA A 30 25.54 -19.59 -16.88
N HIS A 31 26.71 -18.94 -16.99
CA HIS A 31 26.98 -18.02 -18.10
C HIS A 31 26.86 -18.68 -19.47
N ASP A 32 27.51 -19.83 -19.67
CA ASP A 32 27.55 -20.49 -20.98
C ASP A 32 26.17 -21.01 -21.39
N HIS A 33 25.41 -21.54 -20.43
CA HIS A 33 24.04 -22.03 -20.61
C HIS A 33 23.06 -20.90 -20.99
N VAL A 34 23.22 -19.72 -20.38
CA VAL A 34 22.34 -18.56 -20.64
C VAL A 34 22.81 -17.76 -21.87
N ALA A 35 24.10 -17.70 -22.15
CA ALA A 35 24.67 -16.92 -23.25
C ALA A 35 24.12 -17.36 -24.62
N ALA A 36 23.90 -18.67 -24.81
CA ALA A 36 23.37 -19.24 -26.04
C ALA A 36 21.87 -18.97 -26.27
N LEU A 37 21.12 -18.53 -25.26
CA LEU A 37 19.67 -18.30 -25.37
C LEU A 37 19.33 -17.04 -26.18
N ASP A 38 18.11 -17.00 -26.70
CA ASP A 38 17.57 -15.81 -27.37
C ASP A 38 17.61 -14.57 -26.44
N PRO A 39 18.02 -13.37 -26.91
CA PRO A 39 18.10 -12.16 -26.08
C PRO A 39 16.81 -11.76 -25.37
N GLN A 40 15.64 -12.07 -25.93
CA GLN A 40 14.33 -11.75 -25.34
C GLN A 40 13.83 -12.86 -24.39
N SER A 41 14.49 -14.02 -24.38
CA SER A 41 14.14 -15.10 -23.45
C SER A 41 14.14 -14.61 -22.00
N LYS A 42 13.09 -15.00 -21.26
CA LYS A 42 12.91 -14.69 -19.84
C LYS A 42 14.15 -15.00 -18.99
N PRO A 43 14.78 -16.20 -19.07
CA PRO A 43 15.98 -16.51 -18.28
C PRO A 43 17.18 -15.61 -18.61
N LYS A 44 17.41 -15.27 -19.90
CA LYS A 44 18.52 -14.38 -20.27
C LYS A 44 18.32 -12.95 -19.78
N ARG A 45 17.09 -12.42 -19.85
CA ARG A 45 16.75 -11.10 -19.28
C ARG A 45 16.94 -11.07 -17.76
N GLN A 46 16.47 -12.09 -17.05
CA GLN A 46 16.64 -12.21 -15.59
C GLN A 46 18.12 -12.31 -15.18
N TYR A 47 18.91 -13.11 -15.91
CA TYR A 47 20.35 -13.23 -15.69
C TYR A 47 21.06 -11.89 -15.91
N CYS A 48 20.81 -11.21 -17.04
CA CYS A 48 21.42 -9.91 -17.35
C CYS A 48 21.06 -8.84 -16.32
N TYR A 49 19.79 -8.76 -15.93
CA TYR A 49 19.34 -7.86 -14.87
C TYR A 49 20.08 -8.11 -13.56
N SER A 50 20.17 -9.38 -13.15
CA SER A 50 20.84 -9.78 -11.90
C SER A 50 22.34 -9.47 -11.95
N LEU A 51 22.99 -9.70 -13.10
CA LEU A 51 24.40 -9.39 -13.30
C LEU A 51 24.67 -7.88 -13.23
N VAL A 52 23.82 -7.06 -13.85
CA VAL A 52 23.93 -5.60 -13.77
C VAL A 52 23.77 -5.11 -12.33
N ARG A 53 22.80 -5.66 -11.58
CA ARG A 53 22.59 -5.34 -10.16
C ARG A 53 23.80 -5.76 -9.31
N PHE A 54 24.38 -6.93 -9.55
CA PHE A 54 25.62 -7.37 -8.90
C PHE A 54 26.81 -6.45 -9.21
N VAL A 55 27.02 -6.07 -10.47
CA VAL A 55 28.13 -5.18 -10.85
C VAL A 55 27.97 -3.79 -10.22
N LYS A 56 26.73 -3.30 -10.03
CA LYS A 56 26.46 -2.04 -9.31
C LYS A 56 26.84 -2.12 -7.83
N LEU A 57 26.66 -3.27 -7.17
CA LEU A 57 27.09 -3.50 -5.79
C LEU A 57 28.61 -3.36 -5.60
N LEU A 58 29.40 -3.69 -6.63
CA LEU A 58 30.88 -3.69 -6.57
C LEU A 58 31.52 -2.30 -6.76
N ARG A 59 30.72 -1.24 -6.79
CA ARG A 59 31.23 0.14 -6.84
C ARG A 59 31.81 0.51 -5.47
N ARG A 60 33.01 1.11 -5.45
CA ARG A 60 33.66 1.54 -4.20
C ARG A 60 32.78 2.55 -3.47
N LYS A 61 32.56 2.33 -2.17
CA LYS A 61 31.81 3.20 -1.26
C LYS A 61 32.67 3.61 -0.07
N PRO A 62 32.43 4.79 0.54
CA PRO A 62 33.01 5.17 1.82
C PRO A 62 32.72 4.15 2.92
N LEU A 63 33.60 4.04 3.90
CA LEU A 63 33.45 3.06 4.98
C LEU A 63 32.16 3.28 5.78
N LEU A 64 31.79 4.54 6.05
CA LEU A 64 30.55 4.86 6.75
C LEU A 64 29.30 4.45 5.95
N GLU A 65 29.31 4.63 4.63
CA GLU A 65 28.22 4.17 3.75
C GLU A 65 28.10 2.64 3.76
N ARG A 66 29.24 1.94 3.78
CA ARG A 66 29.29 0.47 3.84
C ARG A 66 28.74 -0.05 5.17
N LEU A 67 29.06 0.61 6.28
CA LEU A 67 28.50 0.28 7.59
C LEU A 67 26.99 0.55 7.63
N ALA A 68 26.55 1.73 7.19
CA ALA A 68 25.13 2.09 7.20
C ALA A 68 24.30 1.09 6.39
N ARG A 69 24.76 0.72 5.19
CA ARG A 69 24.00 -0.13 4.24
C ARG A 69 24.34 -1.62 4.30
N SER A 70 25.05 -2.10 5.31
CA SER A 70 25.55 -3.48 5.37
C SER A 70 24.44 -4.53 5.20
N GLU A 71 23.29 -4.31 5.84
CA GLU A 71 22.12 -5.20 5.79
C GLU A 71 21.42 -5.16 4.44
N LYS A 72 21.21 -3.97 3.88
CA LYS A 72 20.67 -3.82 2.51
C LYS A 72 21.54 -4.51 1.47
N VAL A 73 22.86 -4.50 1.65
CA VAL A 73 23.79 -5.24 0.79
C VAL A 73 23.58 -6.75 0.95
N ILE A 74 23.51 -7.27 2.18
CA ILE A 74 23.18 -8.69 2.45
C ILE A 74 21.86 -9.08 1.79
N SER A 75 20.78 -8.35 2.05
CA SER A 75 19.45 -8.62 1.48
C SER A 75 19.47 -8.59 -0.05
N THR A 76 20.22 -7.65 -0.65
CA THR A 76 20.37 -7.60 -2.11
C THR A 76 21.11 -8.83 -2.65
N ILE A 77 22.19 -9.26 -1.99
CA ILE A 77 22.93 -10.46 -2.40
C ILE A 77 22.04 -11.71 -2.30
N ASN A 78 21.27 -11.83 -1.21
CA ASN A 78 20.32 -12.93 -1.00
C ASN A 78 19.28 -13.01 -2.12
N ASN A 79 18.65 -11.87 -2.43
CA ASN A 79 17.69 -11.75 -3.52
C ASN A 79 18.29 -12.11 -4.89
N LEU A 80 19.56 -11.76 -5.13
CA LEU A 80 20.25 -12.15 -6.37
C LEU A 80 20.50 -13.66 -6.42
N HIS A 81 20.77 -14.32 -5.29
CA HIS A 81 20.87 -15.76 -5.23
C HIS A 81 19.54 -16.44 -5.59
N PHE A 82 18.42 -16.03 -4.99
CA PHE A 82 17.10 -16.58 -5.33
C PHE A 82 16.70 -16.33 -6.78
N ARG A 83 16.99 -15.14 -7.33
CA ARG A 83 16.76 -14.87 -8.76
C ARG A 83 17.59 -15.79 -9.65
N LEU A 84 18.82 -16.11 -9.26
CA LEU A 84 19.63 -17.08 -9.96
C LEU A 84 19.11 -18.52 -9.81
N ASP A 85 18.46 -18.88 -8.69
CA ASP A 85 17.81 -20.20 -8.54
C ASP A 85 16.75 -20.38 -9.65
N GLY A 86 15.88 -19.39 -9.87
CA GLY A 86 14.88 -19.46 -10.96
C GLY A 86 15.49 -19.47 -12.38
N VAL A 87 16.66 -18.84 -12.58
CA VAL A 87 17.41 -18.95 -13.86
C VAL A 87 17.99 -20.35 -14.01
N PHE A 88 18.52 -20.95 -12.94
CA PHE A 88 19.08 -22.30 -12.96
C PHE A 88 17.98 -23.33 -13.29
N GLU A 89 16.83 -23.23 -12.66
CA GLU A 89 15.65 -24.08 -12.98
C GLU A 89 15.26 -23.95 -14.46
N SER A 90 15.18 -22.72 -14.97
CA SER A 90 14.77 -22.45 -16.35
C SER A 90 15.74 -22.97 -17.42
N VAL A 91 17.00 -23.27 -17.06
CA VAL A 91 18.04 -23.74 -17.98
C VAL A 91 18.53 -25.16 -17.65
N GLY A 92 17.78 -25.91 -16.83
CA GLY A 92 18.08 -27.30 -16.52
C GLY A 92 19.24 -27.51 -15.55
N LEU A 93 19.55 -26.53 -14.72
CA LEU A 93 20.61 -26.58 -13.70
C LEU A 93 20.07 -26.71 -12.26
N GLY A 94 18.79 -27.07 -12.10
CA GLY A 94 18.10 -27.18 -10.80
C GLY A 94 18.81 -28.13 -9.84
N ASP A 95 19.22 -29.31 -10.29
CA ASP A 95 19.81 -30.33 -9.41
C ASP A 95 21.31 -30.12 -9.11
N THR A 96 21.87 -28.97 -9.52
CA THR A 96 23.31 -28.75 -9.35
C THR A 96 23.66 -28.38 -7.91
N PRO A 97 24.80 -28.85 -7.35
CA PRO A 97 25.21 -28.49 -5.99
C PRO A 97 25.33 -26.98 -5.75
N LYS A 98 25.60 -26.19 -6.81
CA LYS A 98 25.64 -24.73 -6.74
C LYS A 98 24.30 -24.08 -6.41
N MET A 99 23.17 -24.76 -6.62
CA MET A 99 21.84 -24.29 -6.24
C MET A 99 21.65 -24.25 -4.72
N THR A 100 22.23 -25.21 -4.00
CA THR A 100 22.06 -25.38 -2.54
C THR A 100 23.28 -24.94 -1.72
N GLN A 101 24.49 -25.02 -2.26
CA GLN A 101 25.75 -24.68 -1.57
C GLN A 101 25.73 -23.29 -0.94
N TRP A 102 25.27 -22.27 -1.69
CA TRP A 102 25.27 -20.89 -1.19
C TRP A 102 24.41 -20.72 0.07
N LYS A 103 23.35 -21.52 0.23
CA LYS A 103 22.46 -21.50 1.41
C LYS A 103 23.21 -21.98 2.66
N THR A 104 24.09 -22.98 2.51
CA THR A 104 24.93 -23.49 3.61
C THR A 104 26.06 -22.53 3.99
N GLU A 105 26.59 -21.78 3.03
CA GLU A 105 27.68 -20.82 3.26
C GLU A 105 27.17 -19.44 3.74
N TRP A 106 25.87 -19.17 3.60
CA TRP A 106 25.25 -17.86 3.85
C TRP A 106 25.53 -17.31 5.24
N ALA A 107 25.26 -18.10 6.28
CA ALA A 107 25.40 -17.69 7.67
C ALA A 107 26.85 -17.31 8.00
N ALA A 108 27.83 -18.08 7.50
CA ALA A 108 29.24 -17.78 7.68
C ALA A 108 29.66 -16.50 6.95
N GLY A 109 29.15 -16.29 5.74
CA GLY A 109 29.40 -15.06 4.97
C GLY A 109 28.85 -13.79 5.63
N CYS A 110 27.66 -13.87 6.23
CA CYS A 110 27.09 -12.76 6.99
C CYS A 110 27.89 -12.45 8.26
N ALA A 111 28.33 -13.48 8.99
CA ALA A 111 29.15 -13.32 10.19
C ALA A 111 30.52 -12.69 9.86
N ASP A 112 31.16 -13.13 8.78
CA ASP A 112 32.43 -12.57 8.29
C ASP A 112 32.30 -11.08 7.92
N GLN A 113 31.21 -10.69 7.24
CA GLN A 113 30.92 -9.28 6.95
C GLN A 113 30.81 -8.45 8.23
N CYS A 114 30.08 -8.95 9.23
CA CYS A 114 29.91 -8.27 10.51
C CYS A 114 31.25 -8.08 11.25
N GLN A 115 32.07 -9.14 11.31
CA GLN A 115 33.38 -9.07 11.96
C GLN A 115 34.32 -8.10 11.23
N GLN A 116 34.42 -8.18 9.90
CA GLN A 116 35.30 -7.30 9.14
C GLN A 116 34.89 -5.83 9.20
N LEU A 117 33.58 -5.52 9.22
CA LEU A 117 33.11 -4.15 9.44
C LEU A 117 33.46 -3.65 10.85
N THR A 118 33.36 -4.52 11.86
CA THR A 118 33.77 -4.21 13.24
C THR A 118 35.25 -3.89 13.30
N ASP A 119 36.10 -4.75 12.72
CA ASP A 119 37.56 -4.58 12.68
C ASP A 119 37.97 -3.29 11.95
N LEU A 120 37.29 -2.93 10.86
CA LEU A 120 37.57 -1.70 10.12
C LEU A 120 37.21 -0.44 10.91
N ILE A 121 36.15 -0.49 11.73
CA ILE A 121 35.68 0.66 12.51
C ILE A 121 36.43 0.79 13.84
N GLN A 122 36.55 -0.30 14.59
CA GLN A 122 37.12 -0.32 15.95
C GLN A 122 38.63 -0.61 15.95
N GLY A 123 39.14 -1.30 14.92
CA GLY A 123 40.53 -1.74 14.86
C GLY A 123 40.72 -3.14 15.43
N THR A 124 41.91 -3.69 15.22
CA THR A 124 42.35 -4.97 15.76
C THR A 124 43.66 -4.76 16.54
N PRO A 125 44.09 -5.72 17.37
CA PRO A 125 45.44 -5.67 17.95
C PRO A 125 46.49 -5.43 16.86
N GLY A 126 47.30 -4.37 17.01
CA GLY A 126 48.33 -3.98 16.04
C GLY A 126 47.85 -3.20 14.80
N ARG A 127 46.54 -2.94 14.64
CA ARG A 127 46.00 -2.12 13.54
C ARG A 127 44.89 -1.18 14.05
N PRO A 128 45.12 0.14 14.09
CA PRO A 128 44.10 1.07 14.58
C PRO A 128 42.88 1.11 13.66
N GLY A 129 41.69 1.27 14.25
CA GLY A 129 40.43 1.43 13.54
C GLY A 129 40.26 2.81 12.91
N ALA A 130 39.14 3.00 12.20
CA ALA A 130 38.82 4.28 11.58
C ALA A 130 38.55 5.38 12.64
N THR A 131 39.22 6.53 12.51
CA THR A 131 38.96 7.72 13.34
C THR A 131 37.74 8.51 12.82
N SER A 132 37.08 9.27 13.69
CA SER A 132 35.96 10.14 13.29
C SER A 132 36.35 11.11 12.17
N ARG A 133 37.54 11.72 12.28
CA ARG A 133 38.09 12.61 11.24
C ARG A 133 38.23 11.92 9.88
N MET A 134 38.67 10.66 9.85
CA MET A 134 38.78 9.89 8.61
C MET A 134 37.40 9.62 7.99
N LEU A 135 36.44 9.16 8.79
CA LEU A 135 35.08 8.86 8.34
C LEU A 135 34.38 10.11 7.76
N VAL A 136 34.50 11.23 8.48
CA VAL A 136 33.98 12.54 8.08
C VAL A 136 34.63 13.04 6.79
N LYS A 137 35.97 12.97 6.68
CA LYS A 137 36.71 13.44 5.50
C LYS A 137 36.40 12.62 4.23
N GLU A 138 36.07 11.34 4.36
CA GLU A 138 35.75 10.47 3.22
C GLU A 138 34.44 10.88 2.50
N MET A 139 33.53 11.57 3.19
CA MET A 139 32.24 11.99 2.63
C MET A 139 32.34 13.12 1.60
N ARG A 140 33.43 13.90 1.61
CA ARG A 140 33.78 14.99 0.67
C ARG A 140 32.84 16.20 0.63
N SER A 141 31.62 16.13 1.17
CA SER A 141 30.72 17.28 1.27
C SER A 141 29.78 17.16 2.48
N HIS A 142 29.31 18.31 2.96
CA HIS A 142 28.36 18.41 4.08
C HIS A 142 27.04 17.72 3.75
N LYS A 143 26.51 17.95 2.55
CA LYS A 143 25.30 17.29 2.04
C LYS A 143 25.39 15.76 2.12
N ARG A 144 26.47 15.18 1.61
CA ARG A 144 26.67 13.72 1.65
C ARG A 144 26.77 13.18 3.06
N MET A 145 27.32 13.97 3.99
CA MET A 145 27.38 13.56 5.38
C MET A 145 26.00 13.58 6.04
N LYS A 146 25.19 14.62 5.79
CA LYS A 146 23.77 14.65 6.22
C LYS A 146 23.02 13.43 5.69
N GLU A 147 23.15 13.13 4.38
CA GLU A 147 22.52 11.94 3.77
C GLU A 147 22.96 10.64 4.46
N MET A 148 24.23 10.54 4.87
CA MET A 148 24.71 9.32 5.53
C MET A 148 24.34 9.20 6.99
N LEU A 149 24.26 10.31 7.71
CA LEU A 149 23.74 10.32 9.07
C LEU A 149 22.27 9.91 9.07
N MET A 150 21.48 10.38 8.09
CA MET A 150 20.09 9.96 7.90
C MET A 150 19.98 8.48 7.52
N ASP A 151 20.74 8.00 6.53
CA ASP A 151 20.78 6.57 6.17
C ASP A 151 21.16 5.71 7.39
N LEU A 152 22.12 6.13 8.22
CA LEU A 152 22.54 5.38 9.41
C LEU A 152 21.48 5.41 10.51
N PHE A 153 20.80 6.55 10.70
CA PHE A 153 19.71 6.70 11.66
C PHE A 153 18.52 5.79 11.31
N VAL A 154 18.05 5.81 10.07
CA VAL A 154 16.93 4.95 9.63
C VAL A 154 17.25 3.48 9.82
N GLU A 155 18.49 3.07 9.58
CA GLU A 155 18.92 1.68 9.80
C GLU A 155 19.00 1.30 11.29
N LEU A 156 19.17 2.27 12.19
CA LEU A 156 19.16 2.06 13.64
C LEU A 156 17.73 2.01 14.19
N GLU A 157 16.82 2.83 13.67
CA GLU A 157 15.39 2.78 14.01
C GLU A 157 14.70 1.52 13.45
N GLY A 158 15.23 0.96 12.37
CA GLY A 158 14.80 -0.32 11.80
C GLY A 158 15.10 -1.56 12.67
N ASN A 159 15.05 -2.72 12.02
CA ASN A 159 15.05 -4.07 12.61
C ASN A 159 15.94 -4.24 13.87
N GLN A 160 15.32 -4.56 15.00
CA GLN A 160 15.98 -4.62 16.32
C GLN A 160 16.97 -5.79 16.48
N ALA A 161 16.94 -6.80 15.60
CA ALA A 161 17.77 -8.00 15.70
C ALA A 161 19.15 -7.91 15.00
N ASN A 162 19.60 -6.71 14.62
CA ASN A 162 20.84 -6.50 13.88
C ASN A 162 22.10 -6.66 14.77
N GLN A 163 22.99 -7.61 14.41
CA GLN A 163 24.28 -7.84 15.08
C GLN A 163 25.20 -6.60 15.06
N LEU A 164 25.12 -5.77 14.03
CA LEU A 164 25.92 -4.54 13.87
C LEU A 164 25.27 -3.31 14.53
N ARG A 165 24.06 -3.42 15.10
CA ARG A 165 23.37 -2.28 15.74
C ARG A 165 24.23 -1.56 16.79
N PRO A 166 24.91 -2.23 17.73
CA PRO A 166 25.76 -1.55 18.71
C PRO A 166 26.92 -0.79 18.05
N LEU A 167 27.50 -1.35 16.97
CA LEU A 167 28.57 -0.70 16.22
C LEU A 167 28.06 0.52 15.47
N LYS A 168 26.90 0.41 14.80
CA LYS A 168 26.23 1.51 14.09
C LYS A 168 25.94 2.66 15.07
N GLN A 169 25.37 2.37 16.24
CA GLN A 169 25.04 3.37 17.27
C GLN A 169 26.29 4.06 17.80
N ALA A 170 27.29 3.30 18.26
CA ALA A 170 28.53 3.87 18.78
C ALA A 170 29.27 4.71 17.72
N THR A 171 29.17 4.32 16.44
CA THR A 171 29.75 5.09 15.33
C THR A 171 28.99 6.38 15.09
N LEU A 172 27.65 6.34 15.11
CA LEU A 172 26.81 7.53 14.98
C LEU A 172 27.12 8.54 16.09
N ASP A 173 27.09 8.11 17.35
CA ASP A 173 27.36 8.96 18.51
C ASP A 173 28.75 9.61 18.40
N ARG A 174 29.76 8.81 18.08
CA ARG A 174 31.14 9.27 17.93
C ARG A 174 31.31 10.28 16.78
N ILE A 175 30.57 10.14 15.69
CA ILE A 175 30.59 11.09 14.57
C ILE A 175 29.85 12.37 14.96
N LEU A 176 28.67 12.27 15.59
CA LEU A 176 27.90 13.42 16.05
C LEU A 176 28.72 14.26 17.04
N THR A 177 29.40 13.63 18.02
CA THR A 177 30.28 14.34 18.95
C THR A 177 31.45 15.04 18.24
N TYR A 178 32.10 14.35 17.29
CA TYR A 178 33.23 14.95 16.54
C TYR A 178 32.79 16.11 15.65
N VAL A 179 31.63 15.96 15.00
CA VAL A 179 31.04 17.02 14.19
C VAL A 179 30.70 18.18 15.11
N GLN A 180 30.02 17.95 16.24
CA GLN A 180 29.66 18.97 17.22
C GLN A 180 30.84 19.78 17.77
N SER A 181 32.03 19.19 17.82
CA SER A 181 33.24 19.87 18.28
C SER A 181 33.93 20.72 17.21
N GLN A 182 33.42 20.77 15.98
CA GLN A 182 33.98 21.62 14.93
C GLN A 182 33.50 23.08 15.07
N PRO A 183 34.20 24.07 14.50
CA PRO A 183 33.79 25.47 14.58
C PRO A 183 32.49 25.81 13.81
N ASP A 184 32.15 25.02 12.78
CA ASP A 184 31.11 25.33 11.77
C ASP A 184 29.78 24.56 11.97
N VAL A 185 29.35 24.35 13.22
CA VAL A 185 28.45 23.25 13.61
C VAL A 185 26.94 23.47 13.65
N PRO A 186 26.40 24.65 14.04
CA PRO A 186 24.98 24.74 14.38
C PRO A 186 24.00 24.35 13.25
N GLU A 187 24.36 24.56 11.97
CA GLU A 187 23.53 24.22 10.80
C GLU A 187 23.74 22.79 10.25
N PHE A 188 24.72 22.06 10.78
CA PHE A 188 25.21 20.86 10.13
C PHE A 188 24.45 19.58 10.53
N ILE A 189 23.96 19.50 11.77
CA ILE A 189 23.31 18.28 12.27
C ILE A 189 21.92 18.18 11.65
N PRO A 190 21.63 17.14 10.83
CA PRO A 190 20.31 16.99 10.26
C PRO A 190 19.29 16.73 11.37
N ARG A 191 18.11 17.35 11.27
CA ARG A 191 16.95 16.87 12.02
C ARG A 191 16.68 15.44 11.56
N LEU A 192 16.63 14.53 12.52
CA LEU A 192 16.37 13.12 12.28
C LEU A 192 14.87 12.93 12.18
N PHE A 193 14.44 12.22 11.15
CA PHE A 193 13.05 12.06 10.78
C PHE A 193 12.78 10.61 10.42
N ASP A 194 11.76 10.02 11.04
CA ASP A 194 11.39 8.62 10.85
C ASP A 194 10.75 8.39 9.47
N TRP A 195 10.22 9.45 8.85
CA TRP A 195 9.67 9.44 7.49
C TRP A 195 10.75 9.54 6.39
N TYR A 196 12.04 9.62 6.74
CA TYR A 196 13.11 9.75 5.75
C TYR A 196 13.21 8.50 4.87
N ILE A 197 13.10 8.69 3.56
CA ILE A 197 13.34 7.67 2.55
C ILE A 197 14.59 8.03 1.76
N SER A 198 15.56 7.12 1.75
CA SER A 198 16.81 7.32 1.00
C SER A 198 16.55 7.27 -0.50
N LYS A 199 17.12 8.20 -1.27
CA LYS A 199 17.10 8.18 -2.76
C LYS A 199 17.62 6.86 -3.34
N LYS A 200 18.48 6.16 -2.59
CA LYS A 200 19.06 4.89 -3.01
C LYS A 200 18.09 3.71 -2.89
N ASP A 201 17.02 3.87 -2.13
CA ASP A 201 16.01 2.85 -1.90
C ASP A 201 14.78 3.06 -2.79
N VAL A 202 14.79 4.12 -3.60
CA VAL A 202 13.74 4.44 -4.58
C VAL A 202 14.28 4.27 -5.98
N THR A 203 13.55 3.54 -6.83
CA THR A 203 13.82 3.45 -8.27
C THR A 203 12.66 4.05 -9.03
N LEU A 204 12.92 5.07 -9.83
CA LEU A 204 11.92 5.73 -10.67
C LEU A 204 11.81 5.04 -12.03
N ALA A 205 10.60 5.08 -12.60
CA ALA A 205 10.40 4.84 -14.02
C ALA A 205 11.21 5.83 -14.87
N ALA A 206 11.47 5.48 -16.12
CA ALA A 206 12.32 6.28 -17.01
C ALA A 206 11.72 7.67 -17.29
N GLU A 207 10.39 7.76 -17.36
CA GLU A 207 9.68 8.99 -17.68
C GLU A 207 8.61 9.29 -16.60
N PRO A 208 8.46 10.57 -16.21
CA PRO A 208 7.34 10.99 -15.38
C PRO A 208 6.03 10.85 -16.16
N PHE A 209 4.96 10.43 -15.49
CA PHE A 209 3.65 10.26 -16.12
C PHE A 209 2.74 11.49 -15.95
N GLY A 210 3.15 12.47 -15.15
CA GLY A 210 2.40 13.70 -14.95
C GLY A 210 3.27 14.82 -14.38
N ASN A 211 2.81 16.05 -14.56
CA ASN A 211 3.37 17.24 -13.93
C ASN A 211 2.32 17.77 -12.96
N GLY A 212 2.59 17.68 -11.66
CA GLY A 212 1.75 18.28 -10.63
C GLY A 212 2.11 19.75 -10.41
N THR A 213 1.30 20.44 -9.60
CA THR A 213 1.45 21.87 -9.26
C THR A 213 2.86 22.27 -8.81
N TYR A 214 3.56 21.37 -8.10
CA TYR A 214 4.85 21.67 -7.48
C TYR A 214 6.00 20.80 -8.01
N GLY A 215 5.75 19.91 -8.98
CA GLY A 215 6.75 18.90 -9.31
C GLY A 215 6.34 17.85 -10.33
N ALA A 216 7.33 17.14 -10.87
CA ALA A 216 7.11 15.98 -11.72
C ALA A 216 6.64 14.78 -10.88
N VAL A 217 5.71 14.00 -11.42
CA VAL A 217 5.14 12.82 -10.78
C VAL A 217 5.57 11.58 -11.56
N SER A 218 6.25 10.65 -10.89
CA SER A 218 6.80 9.44 -11.50
C SER A 218 6.30 8.21 -10.75
N ARG A 219 6.01 7.13 -11.50
CA ARG A 219 5.87 5.81 -10.89
C ARG A 219 7.26 5.32 -10.48
N GLY A 220 7.31 4.52 -9.43
CA GLY A 220 8.55 3.93 -8.97
C GLY A 220 8.33 2.74 -8.07
N THR A 221 9.43 2.19 -7.61
CA THR A 221 9.48 1.18 -6.56
C THR A 221 10.26 1.72 -5.39
N TRP A 222 9.77 1.46 -4.18
CA TRP A 222 10.46 1.72 -2.93
C TRP A 222 10.81 0.40 -2.26
N CYS A 223 12.11 0.17 -2.06
CA CYS A 223 12.64 -1.01 -1.41
C CYS A 223 12.64 -0.78 0.11
N HIS A 224 11.66 -1.36 0.81
CA HIS A 224 11.53 -1.32 2.26
C HIS A 224 11.67 -2.72 2.84
N ASP A 225 12.59 -2.91 3.78
CA ASP A 225 12.91 -4.22 4.38
C ASP A 225 13.19 -5.35 3.37
N GLY A 226 13.75 -4.98 2.20
CA GLY A 226 14.08 -5.92 1.13
C GLY A 226 12.90 -6.31 0.24
N VAL A 227 11.72 -5.73 0.45
CA VAL A 227 10.54 -5.86 -0.41
C VAL A 227 10.42 -4.60 -1.26
N ASP A 228 10.32 -4.79 -2.59
CA ASP A 228 10.05 -3.70 -3.52
C ASP A 228 8.53 -3.45 -3.54
N GLN A 229 8.10 -2.27 -3.09
CA GLN A 229 6.71 -1.82 -3.13
C GLN A 229 6.50 -0.81 -4.25
N ASP A 230 5.43 -0.96 -5.04
CA ASP A 230 5.04 0.03 -6.04
C ASP A 230 4.52 1.32 -5.38
N VAL A 231 5.04 2.46 -5.83
CA VAL A 231 4.79 3.78 -5.22
C VAL A 231 4.75 4.88 -6.27
N VAL A 232 4.14 6.01 -5.90
CA VAL A 232 4.27 7.27 -6.63
C VAL A 232 5.33 8.13 -5.95
N VAL A 233 6.20 8.73 -6.76
CA VAL A 233 7.24 9.65 -6.30
C VAL A 233 7.02 11.01 -6.94
N LYS A 234 6.72 12.00 -6.10
CA LYS A 234 6.53 13.39 -6.54
C LYS A 234 7.78 14.19 -6.22
N THR A 235 8.41 14.68 -7.28
CA THR A 235 9.70 15.35 -7.28
C THR A 235 9.49 16.84 -7.44
N LEU A 236 9.92 17.66 -6.50
CA LEU A 236 9.59 19.09 -6.50
C LEU A 236 10.45 19.91 -7.47
N TYR A 237 9.87 20.93 -8.11
CA TYR A 237 10.56 21.86 -9.03
C TYR A 237 11.43 22.91 -8.32
N LEU A 238 11.78 22.70 -7.06
CA LEU A 238 12.54 23.67 -6.27
C LEU A 238 13.90 23.93 -6.93
N GLU A 239 14.08 25.15 -7.46
CA GLU A 239 15.40 25.71 -7.64
C GLU A 239 16.01 25.87 -6.24
N ALA A 240 17.24 25.39 -6.08
CA ALA A 240 17.89 25.10 -4.81
C ALA A 240 18.20 26.34 -3.96
N SER A 241 17.15 26.97 -3.42
CA SER A 241 17.23 27.95 -2.35
C SER A 241 17.04 27.22 -1.02
N ASP A 242 18.03 27.31 -0.12
CA ASP A 242 17.98 26.75 1.23
C ASP A 242 16.74 27.24 2.03
N ALA A 243 16.13 28.37 1.62
CA ALA A 243 14.92 28.91 2.25
C ALA A 243 13.66 28.07 2.01
N ALA A 244 13.64 27.18 1.00
CA ALA A 244 12.51 26.31 0.69
C ALA A 244 12.50 24.99 1.49
N GLU A 245 13.63 24.64 2.13
CA GLU A 245 13.81 23.34 2.80
C GLU A 245 12.92 23.22 4.04
N GLY A 246 12.83 24.29 4.85
CA GLY A 246 12.05 24.31 6.10
C GLY A 246 10.57 23.97 5.94
N PRO A 247 9.80 24.69 5.10
CA PRO A 247 8.37 24.42 4.92
C PRO A 247 8.07 23.03 4.36
N PHE A 248 8.95 22.51 3.49
CA PHE A 248 8.82 21.15 2.97
C PHE A 248 9.04 20.10 4.05
N LEU A 249 10.04 20.30 4.91
CA LEU A 249 10.30 19.47 6.08
C LEU A 249 9.10 19.45 7.03
N ASP A 250 8.57 20.63 7.37
CA ASP A 250 7.46 20.77 8.31
C ASP A 250 6.20 20.08 7.78
N LEU A 251 5.94 20.14 6.46
CA LEU A 251 4.83 19.42 5.84
C LEU A 251 4.98 17.91 5.91
N LEU A 252 6.14 17.36 5.53
CA LEU A 252 6.33 15.92 5.57
C LEU A 252 6.29 15.40 7.00
N ASP A 253 6.88 16.14 7.94
CA ASP A 253 6.83 15.79 9.35
C ASP A 253 5.39 15.81 9.88
N PHE A 254 4.63 16.84 9.56
CA PHE A 254 3.21 16.93 9.90
C PHE A 254 2.38 15.80 9.28
N TRP A 255 2.47 15.60 7.96
CA TRP A 255 1.70 14.59 7.24
C TRP A 255 2.06 13.18 7.71
N SER A 256 3.34 12.90 7.99
CA SER A 256 3.79 11.60 8.49
C SER A 256 3.19 11.21 9.85
N LYS A 257 2.79 12.21 10.64
CA LYS A 257 2.21 12.03 11.98
C LYS A 257 0.69 11.89 11.96
N LEU A 258 0.04 12.12 10.81
CA LEU A 258 -1.40 11.97 10.71
C LEU A 258 -1.82 10.51 10.85
N PRO A 259 -2.91 10.23 11.61
CA PRO A 259 -3.50 8.91 11.60
C PRO A 259 -3.90 8.50 10.18
N PRO A 260 -3.73 7.22 9.80
CA PRO A 260 -4.16 6.75 8.49
C PRO A 260 -5.69 6.85 8.38
N HIS A 261 -6.16 7.38 7.24
CA HIS A 261 -7.58 7.52 6.92
C HIS A 261 -7.81 7.14 5.45
N PRO A 262 -8.89 6.41 5.11
CA PRO A 262 -9.14 5.96 3.73
C PRO A 262 -9.17 7.10 2.71
N SER A 263 -9.77 8.24 3.09
CA SER A 263 -9.93 9.42 2.23
C SER A 263 -8.73 10.39 2.20
N ILE A 264 -7.64 10.07 2.88
CA ILE A 264 -6.42 10.91 2.89
C ILE A 264 -5.32 10.15 2.15
N LEU A 265 -4.63 10.82 1.23
CA LEU A 265 -3.53 10.19 0.51
C LEU A 265 -2.44 9.75 1.49
N LYS A 266 -2.06 8.48 1.43
CA LYS A 266 -1.04 7.90 2.30
C LYS A 266 0.36 8.36 1.90
N LEU A 267 1.04 9.05 2.80
CA LEU A 267 2.47 9.32 2.72
C LEU A 267 3.26 8.12 3.26
N TYR A 268 4.24 7.65 2.50
CA TYR A 268 5.23 6.70 2.98
C TYR A 268 6.46 7.40 3.56
N GLY A 269 6.81 8.55 3.00
CA GLY A 269 7.94 9.36 3.46
C GLY A 269 8.53 10.22 2.36
N GLY A 270 9.79 10.63 2.50
CA GLY A 270 10.44 11.45 1.49
C GLY A 270 11.91 11.76 1.75
N CYS A 271 12.52 12.49 0.82
CA CYS A 271 13.91 12.90 0.90
C CYS A 271 14.03 14.40 0.63
N HIS A 272 14.25 15.17 1.69
CA HIS A 272 14.58 16.60 1.58
C HIS A 272 16.02 16.83 1.11
N LEU A 273 16.92 15.89 1.43
CA LEU A 273 18.33 15.99 1.06
C LEU A 273 18.59 15.72 -0.42
N SER A 274 17.68 15.09 -1.16
CA SER A 274 17.89 14.87 -2.59
C SER A 274 17.77 16.17 -3.38
N THR A 275 18.43 16.24 -4.53
CA THR A 275 18.17 17.29 -5.51
C THR A 275 17.70 16.65 -6.81
N PRO A 276 16.51 17.02 -7.29
CA PRO A 276 15.42 17.69 -6.55
C PRO A 276 14.92 16.91 -5.29
N PRO A 277 14.34 17.59 -4.28
CA PRO A 277 13.64 16.94 -3.16
C PRO A 277 12.42 16.15 -3.66
N TYR A 278 12.04 15.10 -2.95
CA TYR A 278 10.86 14.31 -3.31
C TYR A 278 10.14 13.72 -2.10
N PHE A 279 8.91 13.30 -2.31
CA PHE A 279 8.17 12.45 -1.39
C PHE A 279 7.57 11.24 -2.10
N VAL A 280 7.26 10.20 -1.32
CA VAL A 280 6.79 8.89 -1.75
C VAL A 280 5.41 8.66 -1.14
N CYS A 281 4.41 8.35 -1.96
CA CYS A 281 3.03 8.12 -1.52
C CYS A 281 2.39 6.93 -2.26
N GLU A 282 1.20 6.54 -1.81
CA GLU A 282 0.39 5.55 -2.52
C GLU A 282 0.00 6.02 -3.93
N GLU A 283 -0.23 5.07 -4.84
CA GLU A 283 -0.71 5.38 -6.18
C GLU A 283 -2.23 5.53 -6.19
N ALA A 284 -2.70 6.64 -6.76
CA ALA A 284 -4.10 6.87 -7.05
C ALA A 284 -4.35 6.65 -8.56
N PHE A 285 -4.67 5.41 -8.92
CA PHE A 285 -4.74 4.94 -10.31
C PHE A 285 -5.79 5.64 -11.18
N GLY A 286 -6.87 6.14 -10.57
CA GLY A 286 -7.96 6.81 -11.27
C GLY A 286 -7.67 8.27 -11.63
N GLY A 287 -6.51 8.83 -11.26
CA GLY A 287 -6.18 10.22 -11.55
C GLY A 287 -6.98 11.18 -10.66
N ASN A 288 -7.24 12.41 -11.15
CA ASN A 288 -8.07 13.36 -10.42
C ASN A 288 -9.57 13.11 -10.64
N ILE A 289 -10.40 13.53 -9.68
CA ILE A 289 -11.82 13.24 -9.66
C ILE A 289 -12.59 13.82 -10.85
N VAL A 290 -12.13 14.96 -11.40
CA VAL A 290 -12.81 15.65 -12.52
C VAL A 290 -12.65 14.83 -13.79
N ASP A 291 -11.41 14.49 -14.16
CA ASP A 291 -11.13 13.65 -15.33
C ASP A 291 -11.76 12.24 -15.17
N PHE A 292 -11.84 11.74 -13.94
CA PHE A 292 -12.44 10.44 -13.66
C PHE A 292 -13.96 10.45 -13.87
N LEU A 293 -14.66 11.45 -13.34
CA LEU A 293 -16.12 11.61 -13.43
C LEU A 293 -16.59 12.16 -14.78
N ALA A 294 -15.70 12.74 -15.58
CA ALA A 294 -15.97 13.13 -16.96
C ALA A 294 -16.36 11.93 -17.86
N LYS A 295 -15.96 10.71 -17.48
CA LYS A 295 -16.30 9.48 -18.19
C LYS A 295 -17.74 9.06 -17.86
N GLU A 296 -18.55 8.80 -18.89
CA GLU A 296 -19.97 8.46 -18.73
C GLU A 296 -20.22 7.29 -17.77
N GLU A 297 -19.41 6.23 -17.88
CA GLU A 297 -19.44 5.05 -17.01
C GLU A 297 -19.20 5.34 -15.52
N ASN A 298 -18.63 6.50 -15.19
CA ASN A 298 -18.29 6.91 -13.83
C ASN A 298 -19.23 7.96 -13.25
N LYS A 299 -20.13 8.57 -14.04
CA LYS A 299 -21.03 9.64 -13.56
C LYS A 299 -21.91 9.20 -12.38
N SER A 300 -22.34 7.93 -12.36
CA SER A 300 -23.10 7.34 -11.25
C SER A 300 -22.34 7.30 -9.92
N LYS A 301 -21.01 7.46 -9.94
CA LYS A 301 -20.13 7.44 -8.76
C LYS A 301 -19.94 8.81 -8.12
N PHE A 302 -20.54 9.87 -8.66
CA PHE A 302 -20.42 11.23 -8.14
C PHE A 302 -20.72 11.32 -6.64
N TRP A 303 -21.94 10.94 -6.23
CA TRP A 303 -22.35 11.05 -4.82
C TRP A 303 -21.53 10.15 -3.88
N PRO A 304 -21.27 8.86 -4.21
CA PRO A 304 -20.39 8.03 -3.37
C PRO A 304 -19.00 8.63 -3.19
N MET A 305 -18.43 9.21 -4.24
CA MET A 305 -17.10 9.80 -4.17
C MET A 305 -17.10 11.12 -3.39
N PHE A 306 -18.08 12.01 -3.58
CA PHE A 306 -18.18 13.24 -2.81
C PHE A 306 -18.56 13.00 -1.34
N LEU A 307 -19.18 11.87 -1.00
CA LEU A 307 -19.28 11.41 0.38
C LEU A 307 -17.89 11.14 0.96
N HIS A 308 -17.05 10.37 0.27
CA HIS A 308 -15.67 10.12 0.71
C HIS A 308 -14.84 11.41 0.81
N VAL A 309 -15.04 12.40 -0.08
CA VAL A 309 -14.44 13.74 0.04
C VAL A 309 -14.86 14.40 1.36
N ALA A 310 -16.16 14.41 1.66
CA ALA A 310 -16.71 15.01 2.86
C ALA A 310 -16.22 14.33 4.15
N GLU A 311 -16.13 13.00 4.15
CA GLU A 311 -15.51 12.21 5.25
C GLU A 311 -14.03 12.55 5.43
N GLY A 312 -13.29 12.74 4.34
CA GLY A 312 -11.90 13.21 4.39
C GLY A 312 -11.78 14.60 5.01
N LEU A 313 -12.67 15.52 4.68
CA LEU A 313 -12.71 16.85 5.30
C LEU A 313 -13.13 16.80 6.77
N GLN A 314 -14.06 15.92 7.14
CA GLN A 314 -14.44 15.69 8.54
C GLN A 314 -13.24 15.18 9.34
N PHE A 315 -12.50 14.20 8.81
CA PHE A 315 -11.26 13.72 9.44
C PHE A 315 -10.25 14.85 9.65
N LEU A 316 -10.00 15.69 8.64
CA LEU A 316 -9.10 16.84 8.77
C LEU A 316 -9.59 17.82 9.85
N ARG A 317 -10.89 18.13 9.89
CA ARG A 317 -11.51 18.96 10.93
C ARG A 317 -11.30 18.40 12.33
N ASP A 318 -11.44 17.09 12.51
CA ASP A 318 -11.23 16.42 13.79
C ASP A 318 -9.77 16.51 14.24
N GLN A 319 -8.84 16.47 13.30
CA GLN A 319 -7.41 16.72 13.53
C GLN A 319 -7.06 18.23 13.65
N LYS A 320 -8.06 19.12 13.59
CA LYS A 320 -7.92 20.60 13.62
C LYS A 320 -7.13 21.17 12.42
N ILE A 321 -7.31 20.54 11.26
CA ILE A 321 -6.63 20.87 10.02
C ILE A 321 -7.66 21.43 9.04
N VAL A 322 -7.44 22.66 8.58
CA VAL A 322 -8.13 23.21 7.41
C VAL A 322 -7.37 22.76 6.17
N HIS A 323 -8.05 22.19 5.18
CA HIS A 323 -7.42 21.80 3.92
C HIS A 323 -6.88 23.03 3.19
N GLY A 324 -7.72 24.04 3.00
CA GLY A 324 -7.43 25.35 2.43
C GLY A 324 -7.06 25.35 0.94
N ASN A 325 -6.96 24.19 0.26
CA ASN A 325 -6.59 24.03 -1.16
C ASN A 325 -7.53 23.14 -1.95
N LEU A 326 -8.74 22.91 -1.46
CA LEU A 326 -9.59 21.91 -2.08
C LEU A 326 -9.98 22.37 -3.49
N LYS A 327 -9.68 21.52 -4.48
CA LYS A 327 -10.02 21.68 -5.90
C LYS A 327 -10.03 20.28 -6.53
N GLY A 328 -10.69 20.10 -7.68
CA GLY A 328 -10.80 18.79 -8.31
C GLY A 328 -9.46 18.09 -8.56
N SER A 329 -8.44 18.83 -8.97
CA SER A 329 -7.07 18.30 -9.17
C SER A 329 -6.36 17.84 -7.88
N ASN A 330 -6.85 18.24 -6.70
CA ASN A 330 -6.36 17.81 -5.38
C ASN A 330 -7.23 16.73 -4.74
N ILE A 331 -8.16 16.16 -5.49
CA ILE A 331 -9.00 15.03 -5.09
C ILE A 331 -8.67 13.90 -6.06
N LEU A 332 -7.90 12.91 -5.60
CA LEU A 332 -7.51 11.77 -6.44
C LEU A 332 -8.43 10.57 -6.23
N VAL A 333 -8.44 9.69 -7.22
CA VAL A 333 -9.22 8.45 -7.21
C VAL A 333 -8.25 7.27 -7.09
N GLY A 334 -8.34 6.58 -5.96
CA GLY A 334 -7.57 5.39 -5.64
C GLY A 334 -8.14 4.12 -6.24
N ASP A 335 -7.74 2.99 -5.68
CA ASP A 335 -8.31 1.69 -6.00
C ASP A 335 -9.78 1.59 -5.56
N LEU A 336 -10.57 0.76 -6.25
CA LEU A 336 -11.98 0.52 -5.94
C LEU A 336 -12.83 1.80 -5.84
N ASN A 337 -12.46 2.85 -6.58
CA ASN A 337 -13.08 4.19 -6.55
C ASN A 337 -13.00 4.89 -5.18
N SER A 338 -12.01 4.54 -4.34
CA SER A 338 -11.70 5.30 -3.13
C SER A 338 -11.26 6.71 -3.50
N VAL A 339 -11.54 7.70 -2.64
CA VAL A 339 -11.08 9.08 -2.85
C VAL A 339 -9.84 9.32 -1.98
N LYS A 340 -8.90 10.15 -2.44
CA LYS A 340 -7.66 10.49 -1.74
C LYS A 340 -7.42 11.99 -1.81
N LEU A 341 -7.59 12.70 -0.69
CA LEU A 341 -7.26 14.11 -0.58
C LEU A 341 -5.75 14.31 -0.46
N LEU A 342 -5.20 15.30 -1.16
CA LEU A 342 -3.80 15.72 -1.08
C LEU A 342 -3.65 17.23 -0.98
N ASP A 343 -2.42 17.68 -0.70
CA ASP A 343 -2.06 19.11 -0.61
C ASP A 343 -2.90 19.89 0.44
N PHE A 344 -3.32 19.21 1.51
CA PHE A 344 -3.98 19.78 2.70
C PHE A 344 -2.95 20.37 3.69
N GLY A 345 -3.37 21.31 4.54
CA GLY A 345 -2.51 21.90 5.58
C GLY A 345 -1.34 22.73 5.05
N CYS A 346 -1.26 22.95 3.73
CA CYS A 346 -0.16 23.67 3.07
C CYS A 346 -0.24 25.20 3.18
N SER A 347 -1.06 25.78 4.05
CA SER A 347 -1.19 27.25 4.18
C SER A 347 0.17 27.93 4.43
N SER A 348 1.02 27.35 5.28
CA SER A 348 2.37 27.84 5.58
C SER A 348 3.37 27.66 4.43
N ILE A 349 3.21 26.64 3.59
CA ILE A 349 4.06 26.41 2.40
C ILE A 349 3.74 27.37 1.27
N ARG A 350 2.47 27.78 1.11
CA ARG A 350 2.04 28.68 0.04
C ARG A 350 2.72 30.03 0.10
N THR A 351 2.85 30.59 1.30
CA THR A 351 3.49 31.87 1.55
C THR A 351 4.97 31.84 1.16
N VAL A 352 5.63 30.68 1.32
CA VAL A 352 7.03 30.50 0.93
C VAL A 352 7.16 30.16 -0.55
N SER A 353 6.27 29.32 -1.11
CA SER A 353 6.30 28.87 -2.51
C SER A 353 6.00 29.96 -3.53
N ALA A 354 5.13 30.92 -3.19
CA ALA A 354 4.86 32.08 -4.03
C ALA A 354 6.11 32.95 -4.27
N GLY A 355 7.10 32.90 -3.37
CA GLY A 355 8.38 33.59 -3.50
C GLY A 355 9.51 32.75 -4.11
N LEU A 356 9.31 31.46 -4.38
CA LEU A 356 10.38 30.53 -4.77
C LEU A 356 10.49 30.25 -6.28
N SER A 357 9.41 30.38 -7.05
CA SER A 357 9.49 30.39 -8.51
C SER A 357 8.26 31.02 -9.17
N GLN A 358 8.47 31.64 -10.33
CA GLN A 358 7.41 32.28 -11.12
C GLN A 358 6.29 31.28 -11.51
N LYS A 359 6.64 30.03 -11.81
CA LYS A 359 5.68 28.95 -12.09
C LYS A 359 4.83 28.55 -10.88
N SER A 360 5.38 28.64 -9.67
CA SER A 360 4.62 28.34 -8.43
C SER A 360 3.65 29.47 -8.09
N ALA A 361 4.01 30.72 -8.37
CA ALA A 361 3.12 31.87 -8.25
C ALA A 361 1.97 31.81 -9.28
N GLU A 362 2.26 31.48 -10.54
CA GLU A 362 1.25 31.25 -11.59
C GLU A 362 0.30 30.10 -11.22
N ALA A 363 0.82 28.99 -10.67
CA ALA A 363 -0.01 27.86 -10.24
C ALA A 363 -0.88 28.16 -9.00
N GLN A 364 -0.50 29.13 -8.16
CA GLN A 364 -1.34 29.64 -7.06
C GLN A 364 -2.42 30.61 -7.55
N ASN A 365 -2.11 31.42 -8.56
CA ASN A 365 -3.10 32.29 -9.21
C ASN A 365 -4.24 31.46 -9.83
N ASN A 366 -3.93 30.32 -10.46
CA ASN A 366 -4.92 29.40 -11.04
C ASN A 366 -5.80 28.64 -10.00
N THR A 367 -5.85 29.04 -8.74
CA THR A 367 -6.72 28.41 -7.70
C THR A 367 -7.78 29.35 -7.15
N VAL A 368 -7.86 30.59 -7.62
CA VAL A 368 -8.76 31.61 -7.05
C VAL A 368 -10.25 31.27 -7.21
N ARG A 369 -10.60 30.51 -8.25
CA ARG A 369 -11.98 30.11 -8.57
C ARG A 369 -12.63 29.18 -7.53
N TRP A 370 -11.83 28.49 -6.72
CA TRP A 370 -12.30 27.64 -5.61
C TRP A 370 -12.29 28.35 -4.26
N LYS A 371 -11.80 29.59 -4.19
CA LYS A 371 -11.65 30.32 -2.93
C LYS A 371 -12.89 31.17 -2.65
N PRO A 372 -13.39 31.16 -1.40
CA PRO A 372 -14.48 32.03 -1.02
C PRO A 372 -13.97 33.46 -0.77
N LYS A 373 -14.92 34.40 -0.71
CA LYS A 373 -14.68 35.83 -0.50
C LYS A 373 -13.71 36.12 0.64
N GLU A 374 -13.90 35.51 1.81
CA GLU A 374 -13.09 35.81 2.98
C GLU A 374 -11.60 35.46 2.78
N ILE A 375 -11.31 34.43 1.99
CA ILE A 375 -9.92 34.02 1.68
C ILE A 375 -9.31 34.90 0.59
N LEU A 376 -10.13 35.37 -0.36
CA LEU A 376 -9.69 36.35 -1.36
C LEU A 376 -9.41 37.73 -0.75
N GLN A 377 -9.98 38.03 0.41
CA GLN A 377 -9.73 39.25 1.19
C GLN A 377 -8.60 39.08 2.23
N GLU A 378 -7.75 38.07 2.05
CA GLU A 378 -6.56 37.79 2.89
C GLU A 378 -6.86 37.38 4.34
N GLU A 379 -8.05 36.83 4.63
CA GLU A 379 -8.28 36.18 5.93
C GLU A 379 -7.75 34.73 5.94
N ASP A 380 -7.50 34.21 7.16
CA ASP A 380 -7.03 32.84 7.34
C ASP A 380 -8.07 31.79 6.88
N PRO A 381 -7.62 30.67 6.25
CA PRO A 381 -8.47 29.53 5.94
C PRO A 381 -9.24 29.00 7.15
N ARG A 382 -10.52 28.67 6.93
CA ARG A 382 -11.42 28.09 7.92
C ARG A 382 -12.07 26.81 7.41
N PHE A 383 -12.65 26.02 8.32
CA PHE A 383 -13.38 24.81 7.93
C PHE A 383 -14.54 25.13 6.99
N GLU A 384 -15.21 26.26 7.21
CA GLU A 384 -16.30 26.77 6.37
C GLU A 384 -15.79 27.22 4.99
N SER A 385 -14.52 27.59 4.87
CA SER A 385 -13.90 27.88 3.58
C SER A 385 -13.69 26.60 2.76
N ASP A 386 -13.36 25.48 3.40
CA ASP A 386 -13.31 24.17 2.73
C ASP A 386 -14.68 23.70 2.25
N ILE A 387 -15.76 24.04 2.97
CA ILE A 387 -17.15 23.74 2.55
C ILE A 387 -17.49 24.48 1.25
N TYR A 388 -17.09 25.74 1.11
CA TYR A 388 -17.26 26.48 -0.14
C TYR A 388 -16.45 25.83 -1.28
N SER A 389 -15.18 25.52 -1.02
CA SER A 389 -14.33 24.87 -2.02
C SER A 389 -14.85 23.49 -2.43
N LEU A 390 -15.51 22.76 -1.52
CA LEU A 390 -16.20 21.50 -1.82
C LEU A 390 -17.33 21.70 -2.82
N GLY A 391 -18.16 22.74 -2.64
CA GLY A 391 -19.21 23.10 -3.59
C GLY A 391 -18.64 23.46 -4.97
N MET A 392 -17.51 24.17 -5.01
CA MET A 392 -16.80 24.46 -6.26
C MET A 392 -16.23 23.20 -6.93
N CYS A 393 -15.73 22.23 -6.16
CA CYS A 393 -15.30 20.93 -6.70
C CYS A 393 -16.48 20.14 -7.28
N MET A 394 -17.65 20.20 -6.64
CA MET A 394 -18.87 19.56 -7.16
C MET A 394 -19.29 20.18 -8.48
N ILE A 395 -19.28 21.52 -8.60
CA ILE A 395 -19.55 22.22 -9.86
C ILE A 395 -18.55 21.79 -10.92
N GLU A 396 -17.25 21.83 -10.61
CA GLU A 396 -16.16 21.45 -11.52
C GLU A 396 -16.32 20.00 -12.03
N ALA A 397 -16.68 19.07 -11.15
CA ALA A 397 -16.89 17.67 -11.53
C ALA A 397 -18.18 17.46 -12.36
N LEU A 398 -19.22 18.28 -12.16
CA LEU A 398 -20.48 18.20 -12.90
C LEU A 398 -20.35 18.81 -14.30
N THR A 399 -19.62 19.92 -14.43
CA THR A 399 -19.44 20.62 -15.70
C THR A 399 -18.23 20.15 -16.49
N VAL A 400 -17.27 19.50 -15.82
CA VAL A 400 -15.94 19.18 -16.38
C VAL A 400 -15.16 20.44 -16.78
N GLU A 401 -15.55 21.59 -16.21
CA GLU A 401 -14.94 22.90 -16.45
C GLU A 401 -14.58 23.56 -15.13
N ALA A 402 -13.60 24.45 -15.15
CA ALA A 402 -13.27 25.23 -13.96
C ALA A 402 -14.49 26.08 -13.52
N PRO A 403 -14.69 26.32 -12.21
CA PRO A 403 -15.75 27.21 -11.76
C PRO A 403 -15.61 28.59 -12.42
N PHE A 404 -16.74 29.17 -12.85
CA PHE A 404 -16.82 30.44 -13.59
C PHE A 404 -16.11 30.42 -14.95
N ALA A 405 -16.04 29.27 -15.64
CA ALA A 405 -15.34 29.14 -16.93
C ALA A 405 -15.76 30.16 -18.00
N GLU A 406 -17.00 30.66 -17.94
CA GLU A 406 -17.50 31.71 -18.85
C GLU A 406 -16.84 33.08 -18.65
N MET A 407 -16.22 33.34 -17.49
CA MET A 407 -15.49 34.58 -17.19
C MET A 407 -14.05 34.48 -17.69
N LEU A 408 -13.63 35.47 -18.48
CA LEU A 408 -12.40 35.43 -19.29
C LEU A 408 -11.12 35.46 -18.47
N ASP A 409 -11.11 36.12 -17.30
CA ASP A 409 -9.93 36.17 -16.45
C ASP A 409 -10.20 36.00 -14.95
N ASP A 410 -9.16 35.59 -14.22
CA ASP A 410 -9.21 35.30 -12.80
C ASP A 410 -9.42 36.55 -11.92
N GLN A 411 -9.02 37.74 -12.39
CA GLN A 411 -9.22 38.98 -11.65
C GLN A 411 -10.69 39.41 -11.67
N GLU A 412 -11.38 39.24 -12.80
CA GLU A 412 -12.83 39.45 -12.92
C GLU A 412 -13.60 38.52 -11.96
N VAL A 413 -13.19 37.25 -11.87
CA VAL A 413 -13.78 36.29 -10.91
C VAL A 413 -13.56 36.73 -9.47
N ILE A 414 -12.34 37.16 -9.11
CA ILE A 414 -12.02 37.66 -7.76
C ILE A 414 -12.92 38.85 -7.42
N ASP A 415 -12.99 39.85 -8.30
CA ASP A 415 -13.80 41.05 -8.12
C ASP A 415 -15.30 40.71 -7.96
N PHE A 416 -15.79 39.77 -8.77
CA PHE A 416 -17.18 39.29 -8.70
C PHE A 416 -17.49 38.63 -7.36
N ILE A 417 -16.66 37.69 -6.92
CA ILE A 417 -16.82 37.00 -5.63
C ILE A 417 -16.72 37.98 -4.46
N ILE A 418 -15.76 38.92 -4.48
CA ILE A 418 -15.61 39.94 -3.43
C ILE A 418 -16.85 40.83 -3.32
N ARG A 419 -17.50 41.16 -4.44
CA ARG A 419 -18.77 41.91 -4.49
C ARG A 419 -19.99 41.10 -4.02
N GLY A 420 -19.81 39.82 -3.67
CA GLY A 420 -20.87 38.94 -3.22
C GLY A 420 -21.58 38.18 -4.34
N GLY A 421 -20.96 38.12 -5.53
CA GLY A 421 -21.42 37.27 -6.61
C GLY A 421 -21.35 35.79 -6.24
N SER A 422 -22.29 35.00 -6.75
CA SER A 422 -22.34 33.54 -6.59
C SER A 422 -22.30 32.86 -7.96
N HIS A 423 -21.82 31.63 -8.02
CA HIS A 423 -21.75 30.89 -9.28
C HIS A 423 -23.15 30.75 -9.90
N PRO A 424 -23.33 30.99 -11.22
CA PRO A 424 -24.60 30.74 -11.87
C PRO A 424 -24.90 29.24 -11.87
N ARG A 425 -26.18 28.85 -11.83
CA ARG A 425 -26.55 27.43 -11.90
C ARG A 425 -26.09 26.83 -13.23
N PRO A 426 -25.28 25.76 -13.24
CA PRO A 426 -25.00 25.02 -14.46
C PRO A 426 -26.26 24.43 -15.11
N ASP A 427 -26.28 24.41 -16.44
CA ASP A 427 -27.39 23.87 -17.22
C ASP A 427 -27.62 22.38 -16.91
N GLY A 428 -28.89 21.97 -16.88
CA GLY A 428 -29.28 20.57 -16.70
C GLY A 428 -29.20 20.03 -15.27
N LEU A 429 -28.70 20.78 -14.28
CA LEU A 429 -28.73 20.33 -12.88
C LEU A 429 -30.16 20.38 -12.32
N MET A 430 -30.50 19.44 -11.43
CA MET A 430 -31.81 19.40 -10.74
C MET A 430 -31.90 20.43 -9.61
N ASP A 431 -33.13 20.87 -9.27
CA ASP A 431 -33.37 21.91 -8.27
C ASP A 431 -32.83 21.52 -6.88
N GLY A 432 -33.03 20.28 -6.45
CA GLY A 432 -32.53 19.79 -5.16
C GLY A 432 -31.01 19.80 -5.07
N VAL A 433 -30.35 19.28 -6.10
CA VAL A 433 -28.88 19.24 -6.21
C VAL A 433 -28.29 20.65 -6.22
N TRP A 434 -28.87 21.56 -7.02
CA TRP A 434 -28.40 22.94 -7.07
C TRP A 434 -28.64 23.70 -5.76
N THR A 435 -29.79 23.47 -5.10
CA THR A 435 -30.09 24.09 -3.80
C THR A 435 -29.03 23.70 -2.76
N PHE A 436 -28.65 22.42 -2.73
CA PHE A 436 -27.60 21.93 -1.86
C PHE A 436 -26.24 22.55 -2.18
N ILE A 437 -25.78 22.48 -3.44
CA ILE A 437 -24.49 23.04 -3.86
C ILE A 437 -24.44 24.56 -3.59
N SER A 438 -25.53 25.29 -3.86
CA SER A 438 -25.63 26.72 -3.57
C SER A 438 -25.49 27.05 -2.09
N GLN A 439 -25.99 26.16 -1.21
CA GLN A 439 -25.85 26.32 0.23
C GLN A 439 -24.39 26.13 0.68
N LEU A 440 -23.66 25.20 0.07
CA LEU A 440 -22.21 25.06 0.31
C LEU A 440 -21.45 26.33 -0.12
N CYS A 441 -21.87 26.92 -1.22
CA CYS A 441 -21.26 28.11 -1.83
C CYS A 441 -21.80 29.45 -1.28
N ALA A 442 -22.47 29.48 -0.13
CA ALA A 442 -23.04 30.71 0.42
C ALA A 442 -21.97 31.79 0.67
N VAL A 443 -22.33 33.05 0.37
CA VAL A 443 -21.40 34.20 0.47
C VAL A 443 -20.89 34.38 1.89
N ASN A 444 -21.78 34.35 2.89
CA ASN A 444 -21.37 34.38 4.29
C ASN A 444 -21.00 32.97 4.73
N TYR A 445 -19.81 32.81 5.32
CA TYR A 445 -19.35 31.51 5.80
C TYR A 445 -20.24 30.91 6.89
N GLY A 446 -20.95 31.73 7.68
CA GLY A 446 -21.87 31.27 8.73
C GLY A 446 -23.18 30.67 8.22
N ASP A 447 -23.54 30.92 6.95
CA ASP A 447 -24.73 30.37 6.31
C ASP A 447 -24.45 28.98 5.69
N ARG A 448 -23.17 28.60 5.58
CA ARG A 448 -22.73 27.30 5.05
C ARG A 448 -23.00 26.20 6.08
N PRO A 449 -23.47 25.02 5.67
CA PRO A 449 -23.69 23.91 6.59
C PRO A 449 -22.35 23.41 7.15
N ASN A 450 -22.38 22.87 8.37
CA ASN A 450 -21.23 22.15 8.90
C ASN A 450 -21.04 20.81 8.17
N ILE A 451 -19.84 20.23 8.26
CA ILE A 451 -19.50 19.00 7.53
C ILE A 451 -20.40 17.81 7.88
N ASP A 452 -20.92 17.73 9.10
CA ASP A 452 -21.81 16.66 9.54
C ASP A 452 -23.17 16.73 8.79
N ALA A 453 -23.71 17.93 8.62
CA ALA A 453 -24.90 18.18 7.82
C ALA A 453 -24.66 17.94 6.33
N VAL A 454 -23.46 18.26 5.81
CA VAL A 454 -23.07 17.95 4.42
C VAL A 454 -23.06 16.45 4.17
N ILE A 455 -22.41 15.67 5.04
CA ILE A 455 -22.36 14.20 4.96
C ILE A 455 -23.78 13.61 5.00
N GLN A 456 -24.63 14.11 5.90
CA GLN A 456 -26.01 13.66 6.01
C GLN A 456 -26.81 13.92 4.72
N GLN A 457 -26.69 15.11 4.14
CA GLN A 457 -27.41 15.46 2.91
C GLN A 457 -26.91 14.65 1.70
N ILE A 458 -25.60 14.45 1.55
CA ILE A 458 -25.05 13.56 0.51
C ILE A 458 -25.58 12.13 0.68
N GLY A 459 -25.66 11.65 1.93
CA GLY A 459 -26.26 10.36 2.26
C GLY A 459 -27.73 10.23 1.83
N GLN A 460 -28.51 11.32 1.85
CA GLN A 460 -29.90 11.31 1.37
C GLN A 460 -29.97 11.16 -0.16
N PHE A 461 -29.16 11.92 -0.90
CA PHE A 461 -29.07 11.79 -2.36
C PHE A 461 -28.68 10.37 -2.82
N LEU A 462 -27.85 9.67 -2.04
CA LEU A 462 -27.48 8.28 -2.30
C LEU A 462 -28.65 7.30 -2.15
N VAL A 463 -29.52 7.52 -1.17
CA VAL A 463 -30.68 6.64 -0.89
C VAL A 463 -31.81 6.89 -1.88
N GLU A 464 -31.99 8.14 -2.28
CA GLU A 464 -33.06 8.56 -3.21
C GLU A 464 -32.77 8.13 -4.66
N GLY A 465 -31.54 7.69 -4.96
CA GLY A 465 -31.18 7.15 -6.26
C GLY A 465 -31.11 8.22 -7.36
N ASP A 466 -30.85 9.47 -6.98
CA ASP A 466 -30.75 10.60 -7.90
C ASP A 466 -29.58 10.40 -8.87
N THR A 467 -29.85 9.76 -10.01
CA THR A 467 -28.96 9.77 -11.17
C THR A 467 -28.84 11.21 -11.66
N ILE A 468 -27.60 11.71 -11.74
CA ILE A 468 -27.27 13.02 -12.32
C ILE A 468 -27.61 12.98 -13.81
N GLN A 469 -28.85 13.31 -14.16
CA GLN A 469 -29.25 13.48 -15.54
C GLN A 469 -28.91 14.90 -15.99
N LEU A 470 -27.70 15.06 -16.55
CA LEU A 470 -27.41 16.21 -17.41
C LEU A 470 -28.18 15.98 -18.72
N ASN A 471 -29.31 16.67 -18.87
CA ASN A 471 -30.12 16.59 -20.09
C ASN A 471 -29.28 17.05 -21.29
N SER A 472 -28.78 16.11 -22.09
CA SER A 472 -28.19 16.41 -23.39
C SER A 472 -29.29 16.86 -24.36
N LEU A 473 -29.21 18.11 -24.79
CA LEU A 473 -30.00 18.65 -25.90
C LEU A 473 -29.55 18.03 -27.23
N ASP A 474 -30.55 17.58 -27.99
CA ASP A 474 -30.59 17.32 -29.44
C ASP A 474 -29.46 16.49 -30.10
N THR A 475 -29.83 15.28 -30.53
CA THR A 475 -29.79 14.96 -31.97
C THR A 475 -30.77 13.83 -32.29
N LYS A 476 -31.73 14.17 -33.15
CA LYS A 476 -32.50 13.21 -33.95
C LYS A 476 -31.52 12.41 -34.81
N ASN A 477 -31.63 11.09 -34.79
CA ASN A 477 -31.58 10.25 -35.99
C ASN A 477 -32.03 8.83 -35.65
N GLU A 478 -33.11 8.41 -36.31
CA GLU A 478 -33.56 7.04 -36.45
C GLU A 478 -32.59 6.26 -37.37
N GLU A 479 -32.40 4.98 -37.02
CA GLU A 479 -31.93 3.83 -37.83
C GLU A 479 -30.65 3.94 -38.67
N VAL A 480 -29.64 3.09 -38.34
CA VAL A 480 -29.22 1.92 -39.16
C VAL A 480 -28.50 0.93 -38.24
N ILE A 481 -29.10 -0.25 -37.99
CA ILE A 481 -28.39 -1.42 -37.47
C ILE A 481 -27.91 -2.21 -38.68
N GLU A 482 -26.63 -2.09 -39.05
CA GLU A 482 -25.98 -3.01 -39.97
C GLU A 482 -25.17 -4.05 -39.19
N THR A 483 -25.75 -5.24 -39.12
CA THR A 483 -25.16 -6.49 -38.66
C THR A 483 -23.96 -6.89 -39.54
N PHE A 484 -22.75 -6.93 -38.98
CA PHE A 484 -21.65 -7.72 -39.54
C PHE A 484 -21.38 -8.93 -38.65
N ALA A 485 -21.86 -10.09 -39.09
CA ALA A 485 -21.57 -11.38 -38.48
C ALA A 485 -20.26 -11.93 -39.07
N ALA A 486 -19.17 -11.95 -38.29
CA ALA A 486 -18.05 -12.83 -38.57
C ALA A 486 -18.43 -14.24 -38.09
N THR A 487 -18.52 -15.20 -39.01
CA THR A 487 -19.03 -16.57 -38.75
C THR A 487 -17.94 -17.56 -38.33
N THR A 488 -16.67 -17.12 -38.22
CA THR A 488 -15.52 -17.95 -37.82
C THR A 488 -14.54 -17.18 -36.92
N CYS A 489 -14.00 -17.86 -35.91
CA CYS A 489 -12.98 -17.31 -35.02
C CYS A 489 -11.61 -17.26 -35.73
N PRO A 490 -10.90 -16.11 -35.77
CA PRO A 490 -9.64 -15.98 -36.50
C PRO A 490 -8.46 -16.76 -35.89
N GLU A 491 -8.58 -17.22 -34.64
CA GLU A 491 -7.49 -17.95 -33.96
C GLU A 491 -7.63 -19.47 -34.07
N CYS A 492 -8.83 -20.00 -34.26
CA CYS A 492 -9.08 -21.45 -34.26
C CYS A 492 -9.99 -21.96 -35.39
N ASP A 493 -10.36 -21.10 -36.36
CA ASP A 493 -11.18 -21.41 -37.55
C ASP A 493 -12.51 -22.17 -37.27
N SER A 494 -12.97 -22.13 -36.02
CA SER A 494 -14.16 -22.85 -35.57
C SER A 494 -15.43 -22.04 -35.88
N SER A 495 -16.47 -22.71 -36.41
CA SER A 495 -17.78 -22.10 -36.64
C SER A 495 -18.63 -22.14 -35.37
N ALA A 496 -18.83 -21.00 -34.71
CA ALA A 496 -19.72 -20.91 -33.54
C ALA A 496 -20.35 -19.52 -33.42
N ALA A 497 -21.67 -19.51 -33.19
CA ALA A 497 -22.47 -18.32 -32.94
C ALA A 497 -21.94 -17.54 -31.71
N VAL A 498 -21.81 -16.22 -31.87
CA VAL A 498 -21.22 -15.31 -30.89
C VAL A 498 -22.36 -14.60 -30.15
N GLU A 499 -22.67 -15.04 -28.93
CA GLU A 499 -23.51 -14.29 -27.98
C GLU A 499 -22.72 -13.73 -26.78
N ASP A 500 -21.44 -14.10 -26.63
CA ASP A 500 -20.57 -13.65 -25.54
C ASP A 500 -19.26 -13.09 -26.10
N SER A 501 -18.64 -12.15 -25.39
CA SER A 501 -17.43 -11.38 -25.77
C SER A 501 -16.15 -12.21 -26.01
N PHE A 502 -16.23 -13.54 -25.96
CA PHE A 502 -15.11 -14.47 -26.09
C PHE A 502 -15.50 -15.70 -26.93
N CYS A 503 -14.55 -16.22 -27.71
CA CYS A 503 -14.72 -17.50 -28.40
C CYS A 503 -14.83 -18.65 -27.37
N ARG A 504 -15.92 -19.42 -27.40
CA ARG A 504 -16.18 -20.51 -26.44
C ARG A 504 -15.17 -21.68 -26.50
N TYR A 505 -14.41 -21.81 -27.59
CA TYR A 505 -13.47 -22.91 -27.77
C TYR A 505 -12.02 -22.57 -27.40
N CYS A 506 -11.54 -21.37 -27.77
CA CYS A 506 -10.16 -20.97 -27.48
C CYS A 506 -10.03 -19.77 -26.52
N GLY A 507 -11.13 -19.09 -26.18
CA GLY A 507 -11.12 -17.92 -25.31
C GLY A 507 -10.67 -16.62 -25.98
N TYR A 508 -10.49 -16.61 -27.31
CA TYR A 508 -10.11 -15.40 -28.05
C TYR A 508 -11.16 -14.28 -27.90
N CYS A 509 -10.73 -13.12 -27.40
CA CYS A 509 -11.55 -11.94 -27.15
C CYS A 509 -11.67 -11.10 -28.43
N VAL A 510 -12.90 -10.87 -28.90
CA VAL A 510 -13.14 -10.00 -30.07
C VAL A 510 -13.39 -8.58 -29.58
N LEU A 511 -12.35 -7.91 -29.10
CA LEU A 511 -12.37 -6.47 -28.83
C LEU A 511 -11.13 -5.82 -29.44
N VAL A 512 -11.39 -4.82 -30.28
CA VAL A 512 -10.42 -4.11 -31.11
C VAL A 512 -9.29 -3.54 -30.26
N SER A 513 -8.09 -3.99 -30.59
CA SER A 513 -6.80 -3.55 -30.06
C SER A 513 -6.44 -2.13 -30.49
N VAL A 514 -5.80 -1.36 -29.59
CA VAL A 514 -4.50 -0.75 -29.90
C VAL A 514 -3.55 -1.03 -28.74
N GLU A 515 -2.43 -1.66 -29.08
CA GLU A 515 -1.33 -2.20 -28.26
C GLU A 515 -0.61 -1.11 -27.42
N THR A 516 0.00 -1.40 -26.27
CA THR A 516 1.23 -2.21 -26.18
C THR A 516 1.46 -2.78 -24.76
N SER A 517 1.96 -4.01 -24.77
CA SER A 517 2.22 -4.95 -23.69
C SER A 517 3.32 -4.55 -22.69
N GLN A 518 3.02 -4.67 -21.39
CA GLN A 518 4.00 -4.96 -20.32
C GLN A 518 3.45 -6.05 -19.37
N PRO A 519 4.31 -6.85 -18.71
CA PRO A 519 3.88 -8.01 -17.93
C PRO A 519 3.30 -7.57 -16.58
N GLU A 520 2.10 -8.06 -16.30
CA GLU A 520 1.29 -7.75 -15.12
C GLU A 520 2.02 -7.96 -13.79
N SER A 521 1.98 -6.92 -12.94
CA SER A 521 2.25 -7.01 -11.51
C SER A 521 1.13 -7.78 -10.79
N ILE A 522 1.49 -8.44 -9.68
CA ILE A 522 0.67 -9.40 -8.95
C ILE A 522 -0.48 -8.67 -8.23
N LYS A 523 -1.70 -8.73 -8.79
CA LYS A 523 -2.96 -8.41 -8.09
C LYS A 523 -3.23 -9.49 -7.04
N LEU A 524 -3.36 -9.12 -5.76
CA LEU A 524 -4.05 -9.93 -4.75
C LEU A 524 -5.50 -9.45 -4.67
N ASP A 525 -6.45 -10.38 -4.75
CA ASP A 525 -7.87 -10.10 -4.61
C ASP A 525 -8.34 -10.47 -3.19
N THR A 526 -9.18 -9.64 -2.58
CA THR A 526 -9.79 -9.96 -1.28
C THR A 526 -10.69 -11.19 -1.42
N LEU A 527 -10.90 -11.97 -0.35
CA LEU A 527 -11.80 -13.12 -0.38
C LEU A 527 -13.18 -12.73 -0.93
N THR A 528 -13.71 -11.56 -0.56
CA THR A 528 -14.99 -11.04 -1.07
C THR A 528 -14.98 -10.76 -2.58
N LYS A 529 -13.84 -10.36 -3.14
CA LYS A 529 -13.68 -10.13 -4.58
C LYS A 529 -13.49 -11.45 -5.34
N TYR A 530 -12.63 -12.32 -4.81
CA TYR A 530 -12.39 -13.67 -5.32
C TYR A 530 -13.70 -14.47 -5.39
N LEU A 531 -14.50 -14.48 -4.32
CA LEU A 531 -15.80 -15.18 -4.26
C LEU A 531 -16.87 -14.60 -5.22
N ARG A 532 -16.72 -13.35 -5.67
CA ARG A 532 -17.64 -12.71 -6.64
C ARG A 532 -17.27 -13.02 -8.09
N GLU A 533 -15.99 -13.23 -8.36
CA GLU A 533 -15.42 -13.39 -9.71
C GLU A 533 -15.12 -14.87 -10.05
N ALA A 534 -14.90 -15.70 -9.02
CA ALA A 534 -14.63 -17.12 -9.12
C ALA A 534 -15.31 -17.84 -7.94
N LEU A 535 -16.39 -18.59 -8.20
CA LEU A 535 -16.53 -20.02 -7.87
C LEU A 535 -17.97 -20.54 -7.74
N ARG A 536 -18.10 -21.85 -8.02
CA ARG A 536 -19.24 -22.71 -7.69
C ARG A 536 -18.82 -23.62 -6.51
N GLY A 537 -19.52 -23.58 -5.37
CA GLY A 537 -19.41 -24.62 -4.33
C GLY A 537 -18.03 -24.80 -3.64
N ASN A 538 -17.62 -26.06 -3.44
CA ASN A 538 -16.60 -26.57 -2.48
C ASN A 538 -15.28 -25.79 -2.29
N GLU A 539 -14.83 -24.99 -3.26
CA GLU A 539 -13.62 -24.20 -3.10
C GLU A 539 -13.72 -23.12 -2.00
N VAL A 540 -14.93 -22.64 -1.68
CA VAL A 540 -15.14 -21.71 -0.55
C VAL A 540 -14.68 -22.33 0.76
N TRP A 541 -15.09 -23.59 1.03
CA TRP A 541 -14.74 -24.30 2.25
C TRP A 541 -13.25 -24.62 2.33
N GLN A 542 -12.59 -24.81 1.19
CA GLN A 542 -11.14 -24.97 1.13
C GLN A 542 -10.40 -23.68 1.54
N LYS A 543 -10.86 -22.51 1.07
CA LYS A 543 -10.29 -21.23 1.51
C LYS A 543 -10.55 -20.97 2.99
N LEU A 544 -11.74 -21.29 3.48
CA LEU A 544 -12.08 -21.16 4.89
C LEU A 544 -11.24 -22.09 5.80
N PHE A 545 -10.90 -23.29 5.32
CA PHE A 545 -9.97 -24.20 5.99
C PHE A 545 -8.56 -23.61 6.09
N GLU A 546 -8.04 -23.03 5.02
CA GLU A 546 -6.73 -22.34 5.02
C GLU A 546 -6.69 -21.16 6.01
N VAL A 547 -7.79 -20.41 6.12
CA VAL A 547 -7.95 -19.35 7.15
C VAL A 547 -7.94 -19.95 8.56
N GLY A 548 -8.66 -21.06 8.75
CA GLY A 548 -8.70 -21.79 10.02
C GLY A 548 -7.30 -22.24 10.47
N LEU A 549 -6.50 -22.79 9.56
CA LEU A 549 -5.11 -23.19 9.83
C LEU A 549 -4.24 -21.98 10.24
N ALA A 550 -4.32 -20.88 9.50
CA ALA A 550 -3.56 -19.67 9.82
C ALA A 550 -3.95 -19.09 11.20
N LEU A 551 -5.23 -19.15 11.56
CA LEU A 551 -5.70 -18.71 12.87
C LEU A 551 -5.28 -19.68 13.99
N GLN A 552 -5.27 -20.99 13.71
CA GLN A 552 -4.77 -22.01 14.62
C GLN A 552 -3.30 -21.79 15.00
N ASP A 553 -2.46 -21.42 14.02
CA ASP A 553 -1.05 -21.11 14.27
C ASP A 553 -0.86 -19.87 15.15
N LEU A 554 -1.69 -18.84 14.96
CA LEU A 554 -1.69 -17.65 15.82
C LEU A 554 -2.10 -18.01 17.25
N HIS A 555 -3.18 -18.77 17.40
CA HIS A 555 -3.71 -19.18 18.71
C HIS A 555 -2.74 -20.10 19.44
N GLY A 556 -2.03 -20.98 18.73
CA GLY A 556 -0.97 -21.82 19.28
C GLY A 556 0.18 -21.01 19.89
N GLN A 557 0.43 -19.80 19.37
CA GLN A 557 1.41 -18.85 19.91
C GLN A 557 0.83 -17.91 20.99
N ARG A 558 -0.42 -18.15 21.41
CA ARG A 558 -1.20 -17.28 22.32
C ARG A 558 -1.34 -15.86 21.77
N ILE A 559 -1.49 -15.73 20.46
CA ILE A 559 -1.75 -14.47 19.76
C ILE A 559 -3.19 -14.48 19.27
N PHE A 560 -3.95 -13.42 19.57
CA PHE A 560 -5.25 -13.17 18.95
C PHE A 560 -5.07 -12.19 17.77
N HIS A 561 -5.93 -12.29 16.75
CA HIS A 561 -5.95 -11.42 15.58
C HIS A 561 -6.64 -10.07 15.88
N GLY A 562 -7.78 -10.08 16.56
CA GLY A 562 -8.46 -8.89 17.09
C GLY A 562 -9.28 -8.07 16.08
N ASP A 563 -9.11 -8.29 14.78
CA ASP A 563 -9.92 -7.66 13.71
C ASP A 563 -10.17 -8.62 12.52
N LEU A 564 -10.58 -9.86 12.79
CA LEU A 564 -10.79 -10.85 11.73
C LEU A 564 -12.09 -10.55 10.95
N LYS A 565 -11.97 -10.28 9.65
CA LYS A 565 -13.09 -9.96 8.74
C LYS A 565 -12.73 -10.30 7.28
N PRO A 566 -13.71 -10.39 6.36
CA PRO A 566 -13.44 -10.80 4.96
C PRO A 566 -12.42 -9.94 4.21
N THR A 567 -12.34 -8.63 4.49
CA THR A 567 -11.34 -7.74 3.88
C THR A 567 -9.92 -8.00 4.37
N ASN A 568 -9.79 -8.68 5.51
CA ASN A 568 -8.53 -9.10 6.13
C ASN A 568 -8.14 -10.54 5.75
N ILE A 569 -8.87 -11.14 4.79
CA ILE A 569 -8.58 -12.46 4.21
C ILE A 569 -8.30 -12.27 2.72
N LEU A 570 -7.08 -12.57 2.28
CA LEU A 570 -6.62 -12.39 0.91
C LEU A 570 -6.41 -13.75 0.22
N VAL A 571 -6.78 -13.85 -1.06
CA VAL A 571 -6.46 -15.04 -1.87
C VAL A 571 -5.39 -14.65 -2.89
N GLY A 572 -4.24 -15.32 -2.83
CA GLY A 572 -3.14 -15.10 -3.77
C GLY A 572 -3.41 -15.72 -5.15
N ARG A 573 -2.65 -15.30 -6.17
CA ARG A 573 -2.68 -15.95 -7.51
C ARG A 573 -2.24 -17.43 -7.47
N ASP A 574 -1.56 -17.86 -6.42
CA ASP A 574 -1.25 -19.27 -6.14
C ASP A 574 -2.46 -20.05 -5.60
N GLY A 575 -3.62 -19.39 -5.48
CA GLY A 575 -4.83 -19.94 -4.91
C GLY A 575 -4.79 -20.05 -3.39
N ARG A 576 -3.73 -19.62 -2.68
CA ARG A 576 -3.65 -19.78 -1.22
C ARG A 576 -4.21 -18.57 -0.50
N THR A 577 -4.84 -18.84 0.64
CA THR A 577 -5.44 -17.84 1.51
C THR A 577 -4.44 -17.33 2.54
N LYS A 578 -4.44 -16.02 2.79
CA LYS A 578 -3.56 -15.35 3.76
C LYS A 578 -4.35 -14.40 4.65
N LEU A 579 -4.03 -14.41 5.95
CA LEU A 579 -4.52 -13.42 6.90
C LEU A 579 -3.70 -12.12 6.81
N THR A 580 -4.38 -10.99 6.90
CA THR A 580 -3.82 -9.63 7.02
C THR A 580 -4.62 -8.83 8.04
N GLY A 581 -4.26 -7.57 8.33
CA GLY A 581 -5.03 -6.73 9.27
C GLY A 581 -4.61 -6.85 10.74
N PHE A 582 -3.34 -7.17 11.00
CA PHE A 582 -2.78 -7.39 12.34
C PHE A 582 -2.64 -6.16 13.25
N LYS A 583 -3.15 -4.99 12.83
CA LYS A 583 -3.06 -3.73 13.60
C LYS A 583 -3.60 -3.88 15.04
N PHE A 584 -4.58 -4.75 15.22
CA PHE A 584 -5.25 -5.01 16.50
C PHE A 584 -4.88 -6.35 17.12
N SER A 585 -3.87 -7.04 16.58
CA SER A 585 -3.40 -8.31 17.11
C SER A 585 -2.52 -8.12 18.34
N GLY A 586 -2.51 -9.10 19.23
CA GLY A 586 -1.76 -9.03 20.48
C GLY A 586 -1.56 -10.39 21.13
N LYS A 587 -0.58 -10.45 22.03
CA LYS A 587 -0.39 -11.63 22.89
C LYS A 587 -1.38 -11.60 24.05
N VAL A 588 -1.99 -12.75 24.33
CA VAL A 588 -2.93 -12.92 25.45
C VAL A 588 -2.32 -12.45 26.76
N ASP A 589 -1.02 -12.73 26.97
CA ASP A 589 -0.33 -12.44 28.23
C ASP A 589 0.05 -10.95 28.37
N GLU A 590 -0.14 -10.12 27.33
CA GLU A 590 0.15 -8.69 27.32
C GLU A 590 -1.11 -7.82 27.22
N LEU A 591 -2.31 -8.40 27.37
CA LEU A 591 -3.61 -7.74 27.22
C LEU A 591 -3.78 -6.44 28.04
N ALA A 592 -3.08 -6.32 29.17
CA ALA A 592 -3.11 -5.13 30.02
C ALA A 592 -2.60 -3.85 29.31
N LYS A 593 -1.72 -4.01 28.31
CA LYS A 593 -1.06 -2.89 27.59
C LYS A 593 -1.86 -2.36 26.41
N TYR A 594 -2.88 -3.08 25.95
CA TYR A 594 -3.64 -2.71 24.75
C TYR A 594 -4.89 -1.90 25.11
N PRO A 595 -5.13 -0.74 24.46
CA PRO A 595 -6.37 0.00 24.62
C PRO A 595 -7.54 -0.81 24.03
N VAL A 596 -8.72 -0.68 24.63
CA VAL A 596 -9.97 -1.19 24.04
C VAL A 596 -10.30 -0.33 22.82
N ALA A 597 -9.86 -0.77 21.65
CA ALA A 597 -10.12 -0.06 20.40
C ALA A 597 -11.58 -0.30 19.98
N ARG A 598 -12.32 0.78 19.71
CA ARG A 598 -13.58 0.67 18.96
C ARG A 598 -13.21 0.46 17.49
N LEU A 599 -13.81 -0.53 16.83
CA LEU A 599 -13.58 -0.87 15.43
C LEU A 599 -14.86 -0.58 14.63
N PRO A 600 -15.05 0.65 14.12
CA PRO A 600 -16.30 1.05 13.45
C PRO A 600 -16.59 0.19 12.21
N ASP A 601 -15.56 -0.24 11.49
CA ASP A 601 -15.72 -0.96 10.22
C ASP A 601 -15.80 -2.49 10.38
N SER A 602 -15.96 -2.98 11.61
CA SER A 602 -15.94 -4.42 11.94
C SER A 602 -17.12 -4.88 12.79
N PHE A 603 -18.08 -4.00 13.10
CA PHE A 603 -19.20 -4.26 14.04
C PHE A 603 -19.93 -5.60 13.79
N ARG A 604 -20.11 -5.99 12.54
CA ARG A 604 -20.86 -7.20 12.15
C ARG A 604 -20.12 -8.51 12.38
N TRP A 605 -18.80 -8.45 12.56
CA TRP A 605 -17.93 -9.60 12.82
C TRP A 605 -17.45 -9.66 14.27
N GLN A 606 -17.75 -8.64 15.08
CA GLN A 606 -17.32 -8.57 16.47
C GLN A 606 -18.12 -9.51 17.40
N ALA A 607 -17.38 -10.15 18.31
CA ALA A 607 -17.94 -10.98 19.36
C ALA A 607 -18.74 -10.18 20.40
N PRO A 608 -19.71 -10.79 21.12
CA PRO A 608 -20.51 -10.14 22.15
C PRO A 608 -19.69 -9.35 23.18
N GLU A 609 -18.60 -9.94 23.68
CA GLU A 609 -17.71 -9.31 24.66
C GLU A 609 -17.02 -8.06 24.08
N LEU A 610 -16.63 -8.09 22.81
CA LEU A 610 -16.03 -6.93 22.13
C LEU A 610 -17.08 -5.82 21.91
N LEU A 611 -18.31 -6.18 21.54
CA LEU A 611 -19.43 -5.25 21.41
C LEU A 611 -19.83 -4.61 22.77
N ALA A 612 -19.61 -5.34 23.86
CA ALA A 612 -19.78 -4.87 25.23
C ALA A 612 -18.62 -3.99 25.74
N GLY A 613 -17.55 -3.86 24.96
CA GLY A 613 -16.37 -3.05 25.30
C GLY A 613 -15.32 -3.79 26.13
N GLU A 614 -15.36 -5.12 26.15
CA GLU A 614 -14.30 -5.95 26.71
C GLU A 614 -13.11 -6.09 25.75
N LYS A 615 -12.05 -6.75 26.22
CA LYS A 615 -10.81 -6.90 25.44
C LYS A 615 -10.88 -8.11 24.50
N PRO A 616 -10.20 -8.05 23.34
CA PRO A 616 -10.11 -9.19 22.42
C PRO A 616 -9.46 -10.41 23.06
N SER A 617 -9.90 -11.58 22.63
CA SER A 617 -9.49 -12.90 23.11
C SER A 617 -9.36 -13.89 21.94
N LEU A 618 -8.74 -15.05 22.19
CA LEU A 618 -8.72 -16.14 21.19
C LEU A 618 -10.16 -16.55 20.81
N ALA A 619 -11.06 -16.63 21.78
CA ALA A 619 -12.48 -16.94 21.56
C ALA A 619 -13.21 -15.86 20.75
N SER A 620 -12.77 -14.59 20.83
CA SER A 620 -13.33 -13.51 20.02
C SER A 620 -12.95 -13.63 18.54
N ASP A 621 -11.76 -14.16 18.23
CA ASP A 621 -11.38 -14.44 16.84
C ASP A 621 -12.17 -15.61 16.27
N VAL A 622 -12.47 -16.64 17.08
CA VAL A 622 -13.28 -17.78 16.61
C VAL A 622 -14.69 -17.33 16.25
N TYR A 623 -15.30 -16.46 17.06
CA TYR A 623 -16.58 -15.85 16.72
C TYR A 623 -16.51 -15.07 15.40
N ALA A 624 -15.47 -14.24 15.25
CA ALA A 624 -15.26 -13.46 14.03
C ALA A 624 -15.02 -14.34 12.79
N LEU A 625 -14.33 -15.47 12.94
CA LEU A 625 -14.15 -16.48 11.90
C LEU A 625 -15.50 -17.08 11.48
N GLY A 626 -16.40 -17.36 12.44
CA GLY A 626 -17.75 -17.84 12.15
C GLY A 626 -18.57 -16.82 11.34
N MET A 627 -18.42 -15.53 11.64
CA MET A 627 -19.03 -14.45 10.86
C MET A 627 -18.42 -14.33 9.45
N CYS A 628 -17.13 -14.62 9.27
CA CYS A 628 -16.50 -14.72 7.95
C CYS A 628 -17.06 -15.90 7.15
N PHE A 629 -17.37 -17.03 7.78
CA PHE A 629 -17.96 -18.19 7.09
C PHE A 629 -19.37 -17.88 6.60
N LEU A 630 -20.18 -17.25 7.46
CA LEU A 630 -21.50 -16.75 7.07
C LEU A 630 -21.40 -15.83 5.85
N HIS A 631 -20.45 -14.88 5.86
CA HIS A 631 -20.24 -13.98 4.74
C HIS A 631 -19.81 -14.71 3.46
N ALA A 632 -18.85 -15.62 3.59
CA ALA A 632 -18.27 -16.32 2.45
C ALA A 632 -19.26 -17.25 1.74
N VAL A 633 -20.12 -17.93 2.50
CA VAL A 633 -21.11 -18.88 1.95
C VAL A 633 -22.37 -18.16 1.47
N SER A 634 -22.85 -17.14 2.19
CA SER A 634 -24.08 -16.42 1.82
C SER A 634 -23.87 -15.32 0.78
N GLY A 635 -22.63 -14.87 0.57
CA GLY A 635 -22.31 -13.71 -0.26
C GLY A 635 -22.80 -12.37 0.30
N GLN A 636 -23.34 -12.37 1.52
CA GLN A 636 -23.91 -11.20 2.19
C GLN A 636 -23.21 -10.97 3.55
N PRO A 637 -23.12 -9.72 4.05
CA PRO A 637 -22.59 -9.50 5.39
C PRO A 637 -23.45 -10.19 6.46
N PRO A 638 -22.87 -10.53 7.64
CA PRO A 638 -23.65 -11.02 8.75
C PRO A 638 -24.84 -10.10 9.02
N TRP A 639 -26.01 -10.72 9.22
CA TRP A 639 -27.32 -10.05 9.37
C TRP A 639 -27.92 -9.41 8.12
N GLY A 640 -27.26 -9.51 6.96
CA GLY A 640 -27.71 -8.94 5.70
C GLY A 640 -27.65 -7.40 5.67
N MET A 641 -28.00 -6.83 4.52
CA MET A 641 -27.96 -5.38 4.28
C MET A 641 -29.14 -4.62 4.90
N GLY A 642 -30.19 -5.32 5.34
CA GLY A 642 -31.47 -4.74 5.77
C GLY A 642 -31.54 -4.28 7.23
N ILE A 643 -30.51 -4.51 8.05
CA ILE A 643 -30.48 -4.05 9.45
C ILE A 643 -29.27 -3.16 9.70
N THR A 644 -29.43 -2.13 10.54
CA THR A 644 -28.34 -1.22 10.96
C THR A 644 -27.37 -1.92 11.92
N ASP A 645 -26.12 -1.44 12.02
CA ASP A 645 -25.12 -1.97 12.96
C ASP A 645 -25.54 -1.85 14.42
N GLU A 646 -26.28 -0.79 14.78
CA GLU A 646 -26.83 -0.66 16.14
C GLU A 646 -27.94 -1.69 16.41
N ALA A 647 -28.70 -2.07 15.38
CA ALA A 647 -29.70 -3.13 15.50
C ALA A 647 -29.03 -4.51 15.62
N SER A 648 -27.99 -4.81 14.84
CA SER A 648 -27.24 -6.07 14.97
C SER A 648 -26.59 -6.18 16.35
N LYS A 649 -26.01 -5.08 16.85
CA LYS A 649 -25.48 -5.00 18.22
C LYS A 649 -26.53 -5.31 19.28
N ARG A 650 -27.75 -4.77 19.15
CA ARG A 650 -28.86 -5.11 20.06
C ARG A 650 -29.27 -6.58 19.98
N LEU A 651 -29.33 -7.16 18.77
CA LEU A 651 -29.67 -8.58 18.59
C LEU A 651 -28.64 -9.49 19.27
N VAL A 652 -27.35 -9.19 19.09
CA VAL A 652 -26.26 -9.93 19.74
C VAL A 652 -26.30 -9.73 21.26
N LEU A 653 -26.25 -8.48 21.75
CA LEU A 653 -26.07 -8.19 23.18
C LEU A 653 -27.33 -8.38 24.05
N LYS A 654 -28.52 -8.21 23.51
CA LYS A 654 -29.78 -8.27 24.29
C LYS A 654 -30.58 -9.54 24.06
N GLN A 655 -30.52 -10.09 22.85
CA GLN A 655 -31.30 -11.26 22.47
C GLN A 655 -30.44 -12.52 22.37
N HIS A 656 -29.10 -12.36 22.42
CA HIS A 656 -28.12 -13.44 22.28
C HIS A 656 -28.32 -14.22 20.97
N PHE A 657 -28.77 -13.52 19.94
CA PHE A 657 -28.99 -14.11 18.62
C PHE A 657 -27.70 -14.08 17.80
N ILE A 658 -27.58 -15.09 16.95
CA ILE A 658 -26.67 -15.10 15.79
C ILE A 658 -27.49 -14.85 14.52
N PRO A 659 -26.87 -14.46 13.39
CA PRO A 659 -27.59 -14.32 12.12
C PRO A 659 -28.39 -15.59 11.79
N PRO A 660 -29.57 -15.46 11.15
CA PRO A 660 -30.35 -16.63 10.75
C PRO A 660 -29.56 -17.47 9.74
N ARG A 661 -29.78 -18.79 9.75
CA ARG A 661 -29.13 -19.74 8.84
C ARG A 661 -29.37 -19.34 7.38
N PRO A 662 -28.32 -18.97 6.61
CA PRO A 662 -28.46 -18.69 5.19
C PRO A 662 -28.78 -19.96 4.40
N GLU A 663 -29.43 -19.80 3.25
CA GLU A 663 -29.55 -20.87 2.27
C GLU A 663 -28.15 -21.33 1.81
N GLY A 664 -27.90 -22.64 1.78
CA GLY A 664 -26.61 -23.21 1.36
C GLY A 664 -25.76 -23.85 2.46
N PHE A 665 -26.15 -23.75 3.74
CA PHE A 665 -25.51 -24.49 4.84
C PHE A 665 -26.15 -25.87 5.03
N SER A 666 -25.35 -26.93 5.17
CA SER A 666 -25.79 -28.23 5.71
C SER A 666 -26.00 -28.16 7.23
N ASP A 667 -26.65 -29.17 7.83
CA ASP A 667 -26.87 -29.21 9.28
C ASP A 667 -25.53 -29.25 10.03
N GLU A 668 -24.59 -30.05 9.56
CA GLU A 668 -23.24 -30.16 10.14
C GLU A 668 -22.44 -28.84 10.00
N GLN A 669 -22.56 -28.16 8.86
CA GLN A 669 -21.92 -26.84 8.67
C GLN A 669 -22.54 -25.78 9.56
N TRP A 670 -23.87 -25.84 9.75
CA TRP A 670 -24.58 -24.93 10.64
C TRP A 670 -24.23 -25.18 12.10
N ASP A 671 -24.12 -26.44 12.52
CA ASP A 671 -23.69 -26.81 13.87
C ASP A 671 -22.28 -26.27 14.17
N LEU A 672 -21.35 -26.33 13.20
CA LEU A 672 -20.04 -25.69 13.32
C LEU A 672 -20.17 -24.17 13.57
N ILE A 673 -20.96 -23.45 12.77
CA ILE A 673 -21.17 -22.00 12.94
C ILE A 673 -21.76 -21.68 14.31
N THR A 674 -22.77 -22.45 14.73
CA THR A 674 -23.41 -22.21 16.03
C THR A 674 -22.43 -22.41 17.19
N GLY A 675 -21.57 -23.44 17.12
CA GLY A 675 -20.52 -23.69 18.11
C GLY A 675 -19.41 -22.63 18.12
N MET A 676 -19.11 -22.01 16.98
CA MET A 676 -18.16 -20.89 16.89
C MET A 676 -18.74 -19.57 17.44
N CYS A 677 -20.05 -19.37 17.27
CA CYS A 677 -20.74 -18.11 17.55
C CYS A 677 -21.55 -18.12 18.87
N LEU A 678 -21.25 -19.03 19.79
CA LEU A 678 -21.89 -19.06 21.12
C LEU A 678 -21.69 -17.74 21.87
N PHE A 679 -22.69 -17.33 22.66
CA PHE A 679 -22.65 -16.07 23.39
C PHE A 679 -21.52 -16.05 24.44
N PRO A 680 -21.40 -17.04 25.35
CA PRO A 680 -20.28 -17.12 26.29
C PRO A 680 -18.97 -17.50 25.56
N PRO A 681 -17.87 -16.73 25.73
CA PRO A 681 -16.62 -16.98 25.02
C PRO A 681 -15.93 -18.29 25.43
N ASP A 682 -16.14 -18.77 26.65
CA ASP A 682 -15.58 -20.01 27.21
C ASP A 682 -16.31 -21.27 26.76
N GLU A 683 -17.53 -21.14 26.22
CA GLU A 683 -18.29 -22.26 25.66
C GLU A 683 -18.06 -22.43 24.14
N ARG A 684 -17.44 -21.45 23.48
CA ARG A 684 -17.15 -21.50 22.03
C ARG A 684 -16.14 -22.61 21.70
N LEU A 685 -16.28 -23.15 20.49
CA LEU A 685 -15.26 -24.02 19.92
C LEU A 685 -13.89 -23.34 19.93
N VAL A 686 -12.84 -24.11 20.17
CA VAL A 686 -11.47 -23.64 19.93
C VAL A 686 -11.13 -23.82 18.44
N VAL A 687 -10.28 -22.95 17.89
CA VAL A 687 -9.94 -22.98 16.46
C VAL A 687 -9.40 -24.33 15.96
N ARG A 688 -8.74 -25.10 16.84
CA ARG A 688 -8.30 -26.47 16.53
C ARG A 688 -9.48 -27.38 16.17
N ASP A 689 -10.58 -27.30 16.93
CA ASP A 689 -11.77 -28.13 16.67
C ASP A 689 -12.51 -27.66 15.42
N VAL A 690 -12.47 -26.36 15.14
CA VAL A 690 -12.97 -25.78 13.88
C VAL A 690 -12.22 -26.33 12.68
N VAL A 691 -10.88 -26.36 12.73
CA VAL A 691 -10.03 -26.93 11.66
C VAL A 691 -10.30 -28.41 11.46
N LEU A 692 -10.42 -29.20 12.53
CA LEU A 692 -10.75 -30.63 12.45
C LEU A 692 -12.12 -30.89 11.79
N GLN A 693 -13.12 -30.04 12.03
CA GLN A 693 -14.42 -30.17 11.38
C GLN A 693 -14.38 -29.75 9.91
N LEU A 694 -13.64 -28.70 9.57
CA LEU A 694 -13.43 -28.28 8.19
C LEU A 694 -12.69 -29.33 7.36
N GLU A 695 -11.68 -29.99 7.95
CA GLU A 695 -10.97 -31.11 7.32
C GLU A 695 -11.93 -32.26 6.97
N ARG A 696 -12.88 -32.57 7.86
CA ARG A 696 -13.93 -33.56 7.60
C ARG A 696 -14.85 -33.16 6.44
N PHE A 697 -15.25 -31.89 6.37
CA PHE A 697 -16.08 -31.38 5.26
C PHE A 697 -15.36 -31.48 3.91
N LEU A 698 -14.04 -31.33 3.91
CA LEU A 698 -13.20 -31.45 2.72
C LEU A 698 -12.89 -32.91 2.35
N ALA A 699 -12.90 -33.83 3.31
CA ALA A 699 -12.63 -35.25 3.10
C ALA A 699 -13.79 -36.02 2.42
N THR A 700 -15.00 -35.45 2.37
CA THR A 700 -16.19 -36.12 1.78
C THR A 700 -16.36 -35.87 0.27
N LYS A 701 -15.39 -36.28 -0.56
CA LYS A 701 -15.50 -36.74 -1.99
C LYS A 701 -14.10 -36.84 -2.64
N PRO A 702 -13.90 -37.72 -3.65
CA PRO A 702 -12.61 -38.34 -3.91
C PRO A 702 -11.58 -37.36 -4.48
N ALA A 703 -10.32 -37.59 -4.11
CA ALA A 703 -9.15 -36.92 -4.66
C ALA A 703 -9.13 -36.99 -6.20
N PRO A 704 -8.72 -35.93 -6.91
CA PRO A 704 -8.29 -36.06 -8.30
C PRO A 704 -7.10 -37.02 -8.35
N GLU A 705 -7.15 -38.02 -9.24
CA GLU A 705 -6.12 -39.05 -9.42
C GLU A 705 -4.73 -38.45 -9.67
N TRP A 706 -3.89 -38.49 -8.65
CA TRP A 706 -2.47 -38.77 -8.77
C TRP A 706 -2.00 -39.38 -7.44
N SER A 707 -2.13 -40.70 -7.31
CA SER A 707 -1.54 -41.47 -6.22
C SER A 707 -0.10 -41.84 -6.60
N ILE A 708 0.86 -41.51 -5.74
CA ILE A 708 2.19 -42.16 -5.73
C ILE A 708 1.97 -43.58 -5.20
N ALA A 709 2.61 -44.57 -5.83
CA ALA A 709 2.51 -45.98 -5.43
C ALA A 709 3.01 -46.17 -3.98
N GLU A 710 2.37 -47.08 -3.23
CA GLU A 710 2.70 -47.40 -1.83
C GLU A 710 4.14 -47.93 -1.64
N ASP A 711 4.83 -48.20 -2.74
CA ASP A 711 6.19 -48.70 -2.85
C ASP A 711 7.27 -47.64 -2.53
N GLU A 712 6.92 -46.35 -2.54
CA GLU A 712 7.87 -45.23 -2.30
C GLU A 712 7.76 -44.60 -0.90
N ILE A 713 6.93 -45.15 -0.01
CA ILE A 713 6.88 -44.72 1.39
C ILE A 713 7.84 -45.60 2.19
N ASP A 714 9.07 -45.14 2.38
CA ASP A 714 9.95 -45.68 3.41
C ASP A 714 9.42 -45.22 4.77
N SER A 715 8.70 -46.13 5.42
CA SER A 715 8.11 -45.95 6.74
C SER A 715 9.19 -46.11 7.80
N ASP A 716 9.73 -44.99 8.29
CA ASP A 716 10.37 -44.98 9.60
C ASP A 716 9.87 -43.77 10.40
N GLU A 717 8.71 -43.96 11.04
CA GLU A 717 8.33 -43.20 12.22
C GLU A 717 9.18 -43.68 13.40
N SER A 718 10.28 -42.99 13.72
CA SER A 718 10.68 -42.77 15.10
C SER A 718 11.80 -41.72 15.22
N GLU A 719 11.72 -40.93 16.29
CA GLU A 719 12.69 -39.91 16.74
C GLU A 719 12.71 -38.60 15.95
N TYR A 720 11.98 -37.59 16.43
CA TYR A 720 12.57 -36.37 17.01
C TYR A 720 11.46 -35.42 17.51
N CYS A 721 10.86 -35.73 18.66
CA CYS A 721 10.42 -34.67 19.57
C CYS A 721 11.65 -34.12 20.32
N ALA A 722 12.50 -33.36 19.65
CA ALA A 722 13.50 -32.50 20.29
C ALA A 722 14.12 -31.52 19.27
N GLY A 723 13.67 -30.26 19.28
CA GLY A 723 14.46 -29.16 18.71
C GLY A 723 13.87 -28.50 17.46
N THR A 724 12.69 -27.91 17.58
CA THR A 724 12.19 -27.00 16.55
C THR A 724 12.67 -25.57 16.80
N ARG A 725 13.67 -25.14 16.01
CA ARG A 725 14.07 -23.74 15.79
C ARG A 725 12.96 -22.99 15.04
N PHE A 726 11.88 -22.62 15.73
CA PHE A 726 10.80 -21.84 15.13
C PHE A 726 10.34 -20.71 16.06
N VAL A 727 11.27 -19.85 16.45
CA VAL A 727 10.95 -18.51 16.98
C VAL A 727 12.12 -17.58 16.64
N SER A 728 11.94 -16.61 15.74
CA SER A 728 12.68 -15.36 15.89
C SER A 728 11.96 -14.56 16.97
N ARG A 729 12.65 -14.28 18.09
CA ARG A 729 12.11 -13.47 19.18
C ARG A 729 11.84 -12.06 18.66
N HIS A 730 10.60 -11.70 18.37
CA HIS A 730 10.18 -10.31 18.21
C HIS A 730 9.01 -10.02 19.15
N SER A 731 9.24 -9.12 20.08
CA SER A 731 8.24 -8.49 20.96
C SER A 731 8.08 -7.05 20.48
N GLY A 732 7.09 -6.79 19.63
CA GLY A 732 6.76 -5.48 19.06
C GLY A 732 5.48 -5.55 18.23
N MET A 733 4.72 -4.45 18.16
CA MET A 733 3.39 -4.36 17.52
C MET A 733 3.42 -4.82 16.05
N TRP A 734 2.52 -5.73 15.69
CA TRP A 734 2.40 -6.31 14.35
C TRP A 734 1.72 -5.32 13.39
N MET A 735 2.50 -4.56 12.61
CA MET A 735 2.01 -3.90 11.41
C MET A 735 2.62 -4.58 10.17
N GLY A 736 1.80 -5.29 9.39
CA GLY A 736 2.14 -5.69 8.01
C GLY A 736 2.61 -7.12 7.75
N SER A 737 2.60 -8.04 8.72
CA SER A 737 3.01 -9.44 8.45
C SER A 737 1.86 -10.27 7.88
N ALA A 738 2.08 -11.04 6.81
CA ALA A 738 1.17 -12.10 6.37
C ALA A 738 1.75 -13.45 6.82
N VAL A 739 0.98 -14.25 7.53
CA VAL A 739 1.38 -15.62 7.93
C VAL A 739 1.07 -16.56 6.77
N ALA A 740 2.06 -17.32 6.31
CA ALA A 740 1.91 -18.35 5.28
C ALA A 740 2.38 -19.69 5.85
N ILE A 741 1.61 -20.74 5.62
CA ILE A 741 1.95 -22.12 6.00
C ILE A 741 2.59 -22.80 4.78
N GLU A 742 3.83 -23.25 4.92
CA GLU A 742 4.48 -24.18 3.99
C GLU A 742 4.43 -25.59 4.59
N LYS A 743 4.06 -26.58 3.78
CA LYS A 743 4.02 -28.00 4.18
C LYS A 743 5.42 -28.57 4.34
#